data_AF-A0A4R4V8T9-F1
#
_entry.id   AF-A0A4R4V8T9-F1
#
_cell.length_a   1.000
_cell.length_b   1.000
_cell.length_c   1.000
_cell.angle_alpha   90.00
_cell.angle_beta   90.00
_cell.angle_gamma   90.00
#
_symmetry.space_group_name_H-M   'P 1'
#
loop_
_entity.id
_entity.type
_entity.pdbx_description
1 polymer ?
#
loop_
_entity_poly.entity_id
_entity_poly.type
_entity_poly.pdbx_seq_one_letter_code
_entity_poly.pdbx_strand_id
1 'polypeptide(L)'
;MEVPPLMMRIALSALLMAALLPGMSTGPSTGPSTAPAAAQAGPIPEGAVVDQFDGTTLGQDWTVLSPDDSRWSLSGGTLQLDTLTGDTHQGANTARNLFLVDVPDGDFEVVTKLSAPVARDFQSAGLLAWQDWDNYVRAGLAHVGFAGGPVIETATEVGAAFTSQFAARPGSTGEIVKLARTGDDFVSSYWDGSAWVRAASMTATLQVRQLGLFALSAQDGTSMRAGFDYIAVKAAEGEQVIPRGPFTLRAAELPYLSAGRSGVVRASAKAPMTALAVTAEPADGGVKLKDVETGRYLQAARPSGGKVRLGGNASVFQLKDAGGGKVTVSSGGQNVSIRAGTLTLGPEATKFTAEGYTSGELTVDTRAKGTEVSPDLYGVFYEDINHAADGGLYAELVQNRSFEFDSVDEPAYTGLTAWSKAERGATATLAVSSERPLNDSNRNYLRLEVTGEGTAGASNAGFNRGIPLRKGSRYDVSLWARRASAGPLAVTVESGSTVYGTATLRVKAGGWAKYTASFVASGTTDAGRLIVQAPGGRTDLDMVSLFPRDTFKGRENGMRADLAKLIADLKPRFLRFPGGCVANVGTYDPYAENQDRRRIYQWKETIGPVEERPANFNFWGYNQSYGIGYFEYFQFAEDLGAEALPVLSVGVNGCGENRPLTDEAKLARWVRDTLDLIEFANGPVTSEWGSKRAELGHPRPFGLEYIGLGNEEIYEEFFTNYPKFADAIRAEHPDIKIISNAGQTSQGPWFDRMWQFARDQKADLVDEHYYNNTTWFLANNRRYDSYDRNGPKVFLGEYASRGNTFHNALAEASYLTGVERNSDVVELASYAPLLANVDYVDWTPDLIWFDNDQAYGSPSYHVQRLFSRNVGDRVLPSSFEGETRPVEDIEGAVGLGAWNTAVRYDDVKVTAADGTMLLSDDFSGGSGAWTPGLGTWAVRDGAYVQSAQVEDARSTAGSPGWSNYTMEVTARKTAGAEGFLVMFGVRDTGTFYWWNVGGWGNTQSAVEKAVNGGKSSIATSATTVETGRDYHLKVQVNGRRITTWLDGQKIDDFEDTATVEPLYQVVSREGSSVTLKVVNAQDTAVRSAVDLGHARVRPEATVTSLTGAPSDMNSIAEPEKVAPVEWRVHGFSSAFTYDFPAHSVTFIRLTER
;
A
#
# COMPACT_ATOMS: atom_id res chain seq x y z
N MET A 1 22.06 14.71 -27.05
CA MET A 1 22.01 13.34 -26.50
C MET A 1 21.23 12.53 -27.51
N GLU A 2 21.92 11.61 -28.18
CA GLU A 2 21.41 10.84 -29.32
C GLU A 2 20.26 9.93 -28.90
N VAL A 3 19.20 9.93 -29.70
CA VAL A 3 18.00 9.10 -29.53
C VAL A 3 18.22 7.80 -30.32
N PRO A 4 18.08 6.60 -29.74
CA PRO A 4 18.08 5.36 -30.51
C PRO A 4 16.70 5.15 -31.18
N PRO A 5 16.64 4.69 -32.45
CA PRO A 5 15.39 4.45 -33.13
C PRO A 5 14.90 3.01 -32.88
N LEU A 6 13.69 2.85 -32.35
CA LEU A 6 12.96 1.58 -32.40
C LEU A 6 11.47 1.86 -32.63
N MET A 7 11.04 1.83 -33.90
CA MET A 7 9.63 1.76 -34.29
C MET A 7 9.53 0.97 -35.59
N MET A 8 9.10 -0.29 -35.50
CA MET A 8 8.30 -1.02 -36.49
C MET A 8 8.16 -2.49 -36.07
N ARG A 9 6.99 -2.91 -35.59
CA ARG A 9 6.48 -4.28 -35.77
C ARG A 9 4.96 -4.21 -35.81
N ILE A 10 4.42 -4.34 -37.02
CA ILE A 10 3.19 -5.02 -37.47
C ILE A 10 2.98 -4.51 -38.91
N ALA A 11 3.57 -5.22 -39.87
CA ALA A 11 3.16 -5.29 -41.28
C ALA A 11 4.30 -5.93 -42.09
N LEU A 12 4.15 -7.20 -42.47
CA LEU A 12 4.43 -7.76 -43.82
C LEU A 12 4.51 -9.29 -43.74
N SER A 13 3.50 -9.99 -44.26
CA SER A 13 3.62 -11.36 -44.77
C SER A 13 2.61 -11.57 -45.90
N ALA A 14 2.80 -10.87 -47.01
CA ALA A 14 2.17 -11.20 -48.30
C ALA A 14 2.91 -10.48 -49.43
N LEU A 15 4.01 -11.04 -49.93
CA LEU A 15 4.51 -10.88 -51.31
C LEU A 15 5.93 -11.47 -51.42
N LEU A 16 6.03 -12.69 -51.93
CA LEU A 16 7.14 -13.13 -52.79
C LEU A 16 6.79 -14.50 -53.37
N MET A 17 6.46 -14.57 -54.67
CA MET A 17 6.79 -15.67 -55.60
C MET A 17 6.07 -15.43 -56.94
N ALA A 18 6.68 -14.63 -57.80
CA ALA A 18 6.44 -14.68 -59.23
C ALA A 18 7.71 -14.24 -59.95
N ALA A 19 8.50 -15.19 -60.46
CA ALA A 19 9.22 -15.07 -61.72
C ALA A 19 10.00 -16.36 -62.05
N LEU A 20 9.97 -16.71 -63.34
CA LEU A 20 10.90 -17.54 -64.13
C LEU A 20 10.50 -19.01 -64.40
N LEU A 21 9.78 -19.17 -65.52
CA LEU A 21 9.89 -20.35 -66.41
C LEU A 21 11.04 -20.14 -67.41
N PRO A 22 11.67 -21.22 -67.90
CA PRO A 22 11.53 -21.48 -69.33
C PRO A 22 11.36 -22.98 -69.71
N GLY A 23 10.49 -23.19 -70.70
CA GLY A 23 10.58 -24.15 -71.82
C GLY A 23 10.94 -25.63 -71.58
N MET A 24 10.02 -26.55 -71.92
CA MET A 24 9.99 -27.23 -73.23
C MET A 24 8.92 -28.33 -73.28
N SER A 25 8.35 -28.47 -74.48
CA SER A 25 7.37 -29.47 -74.92
C SER A 25 8.02 -30.85 -75.12
N THR A 26 7.32 -31.94 -74.78
CA THR A 26 6.80 -32.98 -75.72
C THR A 26 6.36 -34.27 -75.00
N GLY A 27 5.23 -34.85 -75.42
CA GLY A 27 4.98 -36.31 -75.37
C GLY A 27 3.94 -36.83 -74.36
N PRO A 28 2.89 -37.56 -74.80
CA PRO A 28 1.73 -37.89 -73.97
C PRO A 28 1.87 -39.24 -73.24
N SER A 29 1.35 -39.34 -72.02
CA SER A 29 0.85 -40.61 -71.51
C SER A 29 -0.34 -40.39 -70.56
N THR A 30 -1.34 -41.24 -70.74
CA THR A 30 -2.61 -41.26 -70.03
C THR A 30 -2.46 -41.95 -68.68
N GLY A 31 -2.82 -41.27 -67.58
CA GLY A 31 -3.00 -41.83 -66.24
C GLY A 31 -4.10 -41.05 -65.50
N PRO A 32 -4.83 -41.68 -64.55
CA PRO A 32 -6.03 -41.10 -63.97
C PRO A 32 -5.72 -39.86 -63.13
N SER A 33 -6.53 -38.82 -63.34
CA SER A 33 -6.53 -37.56 -62.59
C SER A 33 -6.88 -37.80 -61.12
N THR A 34 -5.89 -37.70 -60.22
CA THR A 34 -6.13 -37.50 -58.79
C THR A 34 -6.42 -36.03 -58.52
N ALA A 35 -7.57 -35.74 -57.91
CA ALA A 35 -7.89 -34.41 -57.40
C ALA A 35 -6.84 -33.96 -56.35
N PRO A 36 -6.49 -32.67 -56.27
CA PRO A 36 -5.56 -32.19 -55.25
C PRO A 36 -6.20 -32.32 -53.86
N ALA A 37 -5.43 -32.85 -52.91
CA ALA A 37 -5.80 -32.90 -51.50
C ALA A 37 -5.99 -31.47 -50.97
N ALA A 38 -7.13 -31.21 -50.34
CA ALA A 38 -7.36 -29.95 -49.62
C ALA A 38 -6.32 -29.81 -48.50
N ALA A 39 -5.68 -28.65 -48.40
CA ALA A 39 -4.82 -28.31 -47.27
C ALA A 39 -5.62 -28.40 -45.97
N GLN A 40 -5.11 -29.16 -45.00
CA GLN A 40 -5.72 -29.34 -43.70
C GLN A 40 -5.68 -27.99 -42.95
N ALA A 41 -6.84 -27.45 -42.56
CA ALA A 41 -6.92 -26.18 -41.84
C ALA A 41 -6.28 -26.34 -40.45
N GLY A 42 -5.36 -25.43 -40.08
CA GLY A 42 -4.75 -25.41 -38.75
C GLY A 42 -5.72 -24.91 -37.66
N PRO A 43 -5.34 -25.00 -36.37
CA PRO A 43 -6.20 -24.62 -35.26
C PRO A 43 -6.42 -23.10 -35.13
N ILE A 44 -5.53 -22.27 -35.69
CA ILE A 44 -5.66 -20.81 -35.62
C ILE A 44 -6.73 -20.34 -36.62
N PRO A 45 -7.78 -19.60 -36.19
CA PRO A 45 -8.79 -19.08 -37.09
C PRO A 45 -8.22 -18.14 -38.14
N GLU A 46 -8.70 -18.21 -39.38
CA GLU A 46 -8.33 -17.26 -40.43
C GLU A 46 -8.72 -15.83 -40.01
N GLY A 47 -7.75 -14.91 -40.09
CA GLY A 47 -7.91 -13.51 -39.68
C GLY A 47 -7.67 -13.23 -38.19
N ALA A 48 -7.29 -14.22 -37.39
CA ALA A 48 -6.95 -14.01 -35.99
C ALA A 48 -5.66 -13.18 -35.82
N VAL A 49 -5.66 -12.29 -34.82
CA VAL A 49 -4.45 -11.65 -34.30
C VAL A 49 -3.78 -12.65 -33.35
N VAL A 50 -2.49 -12.90 -33.53
CA VAL A 50 -1.75 -13.91 -32.75
C VAL A 50 -0.59 -13.25 -32.02
N ASP A 51 -0.54 -13.43 -30.69
CA ASP A 51 0.66 -13.18 -29.89
C ASP A 51 1.35 -14.52 -29.63
N GLN A 52 2.58 -14.63 -30.14
CA GLN A 52 3.42 -15.83 -30.04
C GLN A 52 4.32 -15.83 -28.80
N PHE A 53 4.27 -14.77 -27.98
CA PHE A 53 5.11 -14.65 -26.78
C PHE A 53 6.63 -14.69 -27.06
N ASP A 54 7.04 -14.33 -28.29
CA ASP A 54 8.45 -14.31 -28.73
C ASP A 54 9.31 -13.20 -28.07
N GLY A 55 8.68 -12.30 -27.32
CA GLY A 55 9.34 -11.20 -26.62
C GLY A 55 9.92 -11.58 -25.26
N THR A 56 10.56 -10.61 -24.60
CA THR A 56 10.97 -10.71 -23.18
C THR A 56 10.08 -9.89 -22.25
N THR A 57 9.11 -9.17 -22.80
CA THR A 57 8.07 -8.40 -22.10
C THR A 57 6.74 -8.55 -22.82
N LEU A 58 5.62 -8.47 -22.11
CA LEU A 58 4.30 -8.42 -22.73
C LEU A 58 4.13 -7.15 -23.58
N GLY A 59 3.31 -7.24 -24.63
CA GLY A 59 2.92 -6.08 -25.44
C GLY A 59 2.04 -5.10 -24.67
N GLN A 60 1.95 -3.85 -25.14
CA GLN A 60 1.17 -2.78 -24.49
C GLN A 60 -0.36 -3.04 -24.45
N ASP A 61 -0.85 -4.02 -25.21
CA ASP A 61 -2.27 -4.40 -25.22
C ASP A 61 -2.65 -5.38 -24.09
N TRP A 62 -1.68 -5.87 -23.30
CA TRP A 62 -1.92 -6.75 -22.18
C TRP A 62 -2.19 -6.00 -20.88
N THR A 63 -3.17 -6.49 -20.11
CA THR A 63 -3.43 -6.11 -18.72
C THR A 63 -3.23 -7.35 -17.85
N VAL A 64 -2.48 -7.24 -16.75
CA VAL A 64 -2.34 -8.32 -15.76
C VAL A 64 -3.16 -7.96 -14.53
N LEU A 65 -4.26 -8.67 -14.30
CA LEU A 65 -5.11 -8.46 -13.12
C LEU A 65 -4.51 -9.19 -11.91
N SER A 66 -4.48 -8.50 -10.76
CA SER A 66 -3.90 -8.99 -9.50
C SER A 66 -2.48 -9.55 -9.68
N PRO A 67 -1.51 -8.73 -10.15
CA PRO A 67 -0.19 -9.21 -10.53
C PRO A 67 0.64 -9.69 -9.33
N ASP A 68 1.39 -10.76 -9.54
CA ASP A 68 2.51 -11.23 -8.74
C ASP A 68 3.64 -11.59 -9.70
N ASP A 69 4.51 -10.61 -9.94
CA ASP A 69 5.60 -10.68 -10.93
C ASP A 69 6.68 -11.70 -10.56
N SER A 70 6.68 -12.21 -9.33
CA SER A 70 7.59 -13.30 -8.93
C SER A 70 7.16 -14.68 -9.45
N ARG A 71 5.95 -14.77 -10.02
CA ARG A 71 5.28 -16.04 -10.34
C ARG A 71 4.95 -16.22 -11.82
N TRP A 72 5.50 -15.37 -12.68
CA TRP A 72 5.40 -15.56 -14.12
C TRP A 72 6.64 -15.05 -14.85
N SER A 73 6.85 -15.51 -16.08
CA SER A 73 7.92 -15.00 -16.94
C SER A 73 7.57 -15.16 -18.42
N LEU A 74 8.17 -14.32 -19.25
CA LEU A 74 8.10 -14.43 -20.71
C LEU A 74 9.48 -14.79 -21.25
N SER A 75 9.65 -16.03 -21.70
CA SER A 75 10.93 -16.47 -22.25
C SER A 75 10.76 -17.62 -23.26
N GLY A 76 11.60 -17.62 -24.31
CA GLY A 76 11.66 -18.72 -25.26
C GLY A 76 10.39 -18.96 -26.09
N GLY A 77 9.56 -17.94 -26.31
CA GLY A 77 8.29 -18.10 -27.05
C GLY A 77 7.18 -18.69 -26.20
N THR A 78 7.22 -18.50 -24.87
CA THR A 78 6.22 -19.05 -23.95
C THR A 78 6.00 -18.11 -22.78
N LEU A 79 4.73 -17.84 -22.47
CA LEU A 79 4.31 -17.25 -21.21
C LEU A 79 4.23 -18.36 -20.15
N GLN A 80 5.09 -18.31 -19.13
CA GLN A 80 5.12 -19.30 -18.04
C GLN A 80 4.51 -18.74 -16.77
N LEU A 81 3.59 -19.48 -16.16
CA LEU A 81 2.91 -19.12 -14.91
C LEU A 81 3.12 -20.22 -13.87
N ASP A 82 3.64 -19.85 -12.70
CA ASP A 82 3.61 -20.69 -11.50
C ASP A 82 2.33 -20.41 -10.72
N THR A 83 1.40 -21.36 -10.72
CA THR A 83 0.09 -21.16 -10.09
C THR A 83 0.24 -20.84 -8.60
N LEU A 84 -0.66 -19.99 -8.11
CA LEU A 84 -0.77 -19.58 -6.72
C LEU A 84 -2.07 -20.15 -6.13
N THR A 85 -2.18 -20.12 -4.80
CA THR A 85 -3.47 -20.25 -4.12
C THR A 85 -4.36 -19.06 -4.48
N GLY A 86 -5.63 -19.31 -4.78
CA GLY A 86 -6.59 -18.29 -5.19
C GLY A 86 -7.55 -18.84 -6.24
N ASP A 87 -8.79 -18.35 -6.22
CA ASP A 87 -9.86 -18.85 -7.08
C ASP A 87 -10.68 -17.69 -7.65
N THR A 88 -11.35 -17.94 -8.78
CA THR A 88 -12.40 -17.09 -9.37
C THR A 88 -13.79 -17.57 -8.97
N HIS A 89 -13.92 -18.67 -8.23
CA HIS A 89 -15.19 -19.30 -7.91
C HIS A 89 -16.02 -18.48 -6.91
N GLN A 90 -17.18 -18.00 -7.36
CA GLN A 90 -18.16 -17.25 -6.58
C GLN A 90 -17.49 -16.07 -5.87
N GLY A 91 -17.91 -15.74 -4.65
CA GLY A 91 -17.34 -14.64 -3.87
C GLY A 91 -15.88 -14.80 -3.41
N ALA A 92 -15.13 -15.80 -3.91
CA ALA A 92 -13.72 -15.98 -3.55
C ALA A 92 -12.84 -14.87 -4.14
N ASN A 93 -12.96 -14.57 -5.44
CA ASN A 93 -12.32 -13.43 -6.14
C ASN A 93 -10.85 -13.15 -5.75
N THR A 94 -10.06 -14.20 -5.54
CA THR A 94 -8.66 -14.13 -5.04
C THR A 94 -7.64 -14.58 -6.07
N ALA A 95 -8.06 -14.93 -7.29
CA ALA A 95 -7.14 -15.31 -8.35
C ALA A 95 -6.12 -14.20 -8.64
N ARG A 96 -4.90 -14.63 -8.98
CA ARG A 96 -3.78 -13.74 -9.29
C ARG A 96 -3.26 -14.04 -10.69
N ASN A 97 -2.59 -13.06 -11.29
CA ASN A 97 -1.98 -13.19 -12.61
C ASN A 97 -2.98 -13.61 -13.71
N LEU A 98 -4.13 -12.93 -13.81
CA LEU A 98 -5.02 -13.09 -14.98
C LEU A 98 -4.52 -12.19 -16.11
N PHE A 99 -4.12 -12.76 -17.23
CA PHE A 99 -3.56 -12.02 -18.38
C PHE A 99 -4.66 -11.74 -19.38
N LEU A 100 -5.01 -10.48 -19.58
CA LEU A 100 -6.17 -10.04 -20.34
C LEU A 100 -5.75 -9.14 -21.52
N VAL A 101 -6.42 -9.29 -22.66
CA VAL A 101 -6.35 -8.42 -23.84
C VAL A 101 -7.73 -7.88 -24.18
N ASP A 102 -7.80 -6.61 -24.56
CA ASP A 102 -9.06 -5.94 -24.88
C ASP A 102 -9.65 -6.44 -26.22
N VAL A 103 -10.94 -6.74 -26.23
CA VAL A 103 -11.72 -7.05 -27.44
C VAL A 103 -13.03 -6.28 -27.44
N PRO A 104 -13.55 -5.84 -28.61
CA PRO A 104 -14.89 -5.28 -28.68
C PRO A 104 -15.93 -6.26 -28.17
N ASP A 105 -17.02 -5.77 -27.56
CA ASP A 105 -18.12 -6.64 -27.19
C ASP A 105 -18.81 -7.19 -28.45
N GLY A 106 -18.91 -8.51 -28.52
CA GLY A 106 -19.45 -9.22 -29.66
C GLY A 106 -18.94 -10.65 -29.78
N ASP A 107 -19.21 -11.26 -30.93
CA ASP A 107 -18.80 -12.62 -31.23
C ASP A 107 -17.27 -12.72 -31.35
N PHE A 108 -16.70 -13.80 -30.83
CA PHE A 108 -15.26 -14.04 -30.92
C PHE A 108 -14.92 -15.53 -31.03
N GLU A 109 -13.72 -15.81 -31.52
CA GLU A 109 -13.01 -17.07 -31.37
C GLU A 109 -11.63 -16.77 -30.77
N VAL A 110 -11.33 -17.37 -29.61
CA VAL A 110 -10.00 -17.31 -29.00
C VAL A 110 -9.43 -18.71 -28.83
N VAL A 111 -8.16 -18.87 -29.20
CA VAL A 111 -7.42 -20.14 -29.20
C VAL A 111 -6.09 -19.96 -28.47
N THR A 112 -5.73 -20.93 -27.65
CA THR A 112 -4.38 -21.01 -27.06
C THR A 112 -3.87 -22.44 -27.11
N LYS A 113 -2.55 -22.59 -27.25
CA LYS A 113 -1.86 -23.86 -26.99
C LYS A 113 -1.20 -23.77 -25.62
N LEU A 114 -1.48 -24.73 -24.75
CA LEU A 114 -1.01 -24.75 -23.37
C LEU A 114 -0.38 -26.08 -22.97
N SER A 115 0.54 -26.02 -22.02
CA SER A 115 1.07 -27.14 -21.23
C SER A 115 0.70 -26.88 -19.77
N ALA A 116 -0.06 -27.78 -19.15
CA ALA A 116 -0.48 -27.68 -17.76
C ALA A 116 -0.61 -29.09 -17.17
N PRO A 117 0.39 -29.57 -16.38
CA PRO A 117 0.37 -30.90 -15.80
C PRO A 117 -0.56 -30.96 -14.58
N VAL A 118 -1.86 -30.79 -14.81
CA VAL A 118 -2.89 -30.81 -13.76
C VAL A 118 -2.94 -32.20 -13.11
N ALA A 119 -2.72 -32.25 -11.80
CA ALA A 119 -2.58 -33.50 -11.05
C ALA A 119 -3.36 -33.52 -9.73
N ARG A 120 -3.81 -32.35 -9.25
CA ARG A 120 -4.61 -32.22 -8.03
C ARG A 120 -5.91 -31.50 -8.32
N ASP A 121 -6.95 -31.84 -7.57
CA ASP A 121 -8.27 -31.25 -7.75
C ASP A 121 -8.21 -29.72 -7.73
N PHE A 122 -8.90 -29.12 -8.71
CA PHE A 122 -9.00 -27.67 -8.92
C PHE A 122 -7.70 -26.98 -9.35
N GLN A 123 -6.69 -27.74 -9.78
CA GLN A 123 -5.65 -27.21 -10.66
C GLN A 123 -6.23 -27.01 -12.06
N SER A 124 -6.04 -25.83 -12.64
CA SER A 124 -6.55 -25.53 -13.99
C SER A 124 -5.72 -24.48 -14.72
N ALA A 125 -5.74 -24.52 -16.05
CA ALA A 125 -5.16 -23.49 -16.91
C ALA A 125 -5.89 -23.43 -18.27
N GLY A 126 -6.10 -22.22 -18.80
CA GLY A 126 -6.81 -22.07 -20.06
C GLY A 126 -7.16 -20.64 -20.44
N LEU A 127 -8.28 -20.51 -21.15
CA LEU A 127 -8.84 -19.29 -21.72
C LEU A 127 -9.88 -18.66 -20.80
N LEU A 128 -9.90 -17.34 -20.77
CA LEU A 128 -10.84 -16.54 -20.00
C LEU A 128 -11.58 -15.57 -20.92
N ALA A 129 -12.90 -15.53 -20.86
CA ALA A 129 -13.74 -14.47 -21.40
C ALA A 129 -14.28 -13.68 -20.21
N TRP A 130 -13.83 -12.43 -20.11
CA TRP A 130 -13.89 -11.64 -18.89
C TRP A 130 -14.79 -10.41 -19.05
N GLN A 131 -15.70 -10.24 -18.10
CA GLN A 131 -16.40 -8.97 -17.86
C GLN A 131 -15.91 -8.38 -16.53
N ASP A 132 -16.03 -9.15 -15.44
CA ASP A 132 -15.58 -8.82 -14.10
C ASP A 132 -15.48 -10.10 -13.24
N TRP A 133 -15.15 -9.94 -11.96
CA TRP A 133 -14.95 -11.03 -11.02
C TRP A 133 -16.13 -11.98 -10.89
N ASP A 134 -17.35 -11.46 -10.94
CA ASP A 134 -18.57 -12.22 -10.71
C ASP A 134 -19.29 -12.57 -12.03
N ASN A 135 -18.67 -12.24 -13.17
CA ASN A 135 -19.23 -12.39 -14.52
C ASN A 135 -18.15 -12.80 -15.53
N TYR A 136 -18.00 -14.10 -15.79
CA TYR A 136 -16.99 -14.62 -16.73
C TYR A 136 -17.36 -16.00 -17.31
N VAL A 137 -16.66 -16.38 -18.39
CA VAL A 137 -16.59 -17.76 -18.86
C VAL A 137 -15.13 -18.19 -18.93
N ARG A 138 -14.77 -19.30 -18.29
CA ARG A 138 -13.43 -19.88 -18.39
C ARG A 138 -13.47 -21.27 -19.00
N ALA A 139 -12.49 -21.58 -19.84
CA ALA A 139 -12.38 -22.89 -20.48
C ALA A 139 -10.92 -23.34 -20.55
N GLY A 140 -10.62 -24.53 -20.03
CA GLY A 140 -9.22 -24.96 -19.92
C GLY A 140 -9.04 -26.39 -19.45
N LEU A 141 -7.80 -26.85 -19.48
CA LEU A 141 -7.43 -28.13 -18.90
C LEU A 141 -7.48 -27.99 -17.37
N ALA A 142 -8.22 -28.86 -16.71
CA ALA A 142 -8.39 -28.89 -15.27
C ALA A 142 -8.32 -30.32 -14.73
N HIS A 143 -7.96 -30.50 -13.46
CA HIS A 143 -8.11 -31.78 -12.78
C HIS A 143 -9.30 -31.73 -11.84
N VAL A 144 -10.27 -32.63 -12.04
CA VAL A 144 -11.50 -32.70 -11.26
C VAL A 144 -11.78 -34.17 -10.92
N GLY A 145 -11.47 -34.56 -9.68
CA GLY A 145 -11.47 -35.95 -9.23
C GLY A 145 -12.83 -36.62 -9.37
N PHE A 146 -13.91 -35.92 -9.04
CA PHE A 146 -15.27 -36.45 -9.21
C PHE A 146 -15.73 -36.54 -10.67
N ALA A 147 -15.02 -35.87 -11.60
CA ALA A 147 -15.25 -35.96 -13.05
C ALA A 147 -14.29 -36.94 -13.74
N GLY A 148 -13.48 -37.69 -12.98
CA GLY A 148 -12.60 -38.74 -13.50
C GLY A 148 -11.16 -38.33 -13.81
N GLY A 149 -10.68 -37.19 -13.29
CA GLY A 149 -9.29 -36.73 -13.41
C GLY A 149 -9.14 -35.54 -14.34
N PRO A 150 -8.14 -35.51 -15.25
CA PRO A 150 -7.98 -34.42 -16.20
C PRO A 150 -9.16 -34.29 -17.17
N VAL A 151 -9.69 -33.08 -17.32
CA VAL A 151 -10.84 -32.72 -18.13
C VAL A 151 -10.59 -31.38 -18.84
N ILE A 152 -11.30 -31.12 -19.94
CA ILE A 152 -11.59 -29.73 -20.30
C ILE A 152 -12.77 -29.28 -19.45
N GLU A 153 -12.53 -28.38 -18.51
CA GLU A 153 -13.57 -27.68 -17.77
C GLU A 153 -14.03 -26.48 -18.59
N THR A 154 -15.34 -26.27 -18.69
CA THR A 154 -15.94 -25.02 -19.13
C THR A 154 -16.85 -24.56 -18.03
N ALA A 155 -16.55 -23.40 -17.49
CA ALA A 155 -17.26 -22.85 -16.36
C ALA A 155 -17.72 -21.43 -16.67
N THR A 156 -18.90 -21.12 -16.18
CA THR A 156 -19.54 -19.81 -16.27
C THR A 156 -19.83 -19.33 -14.87
N GLU A 157 -19.60 -18.05 -14.65
CA GLU A 157 -20.11 -17.31 -13.50
C GLU A 157 -20.90 -16.11 -13.99
N VAL A 158 -22.12 -15.94 -13.45
CA VAL A 158 -22.97 -14.77 -13.71
C VAL A 158 -23.56 -14.34 -12.37
N GLY A 159 -23.27 -13.12 -11.92
CA GLY A 159 -23.68 -12.62 -10.61
C GLY A 159 -23.21 -13.53 -9.46
N ALA A 160 -21.95 -13.96 -9.50
CA ALA A 160 -21.32 -14.87 -8.53
C ALA A 160 -21.96 -16.28 -8.45
N ALA A 161 -22.78 -16.65 -9.44
CA ALA A 161 -23.35 -17.99 -9.55
C ALA A 161 -22.53 -18.87 -10.50
N PHE A 162 -21.69 -19.73 -9.93
CA PHE A 162 -20.80 -20.62 -10.68
C PHE A 162 -21.52 -21.89 -11.19
N THR A 163 -21.28 -22.22 -12.45
CA THR A 163 -21.72 -23.47 -13.09
C THR A 163 -20.61 -24.02 -13.97
N SER A 164 -20.50 -25.35 -14.12
CA SER A 164 -19.47 -25.96 -14.97
C SER A 164 -19.90 -27.24 -15.66
N GLN A 165 -19.23 -27.53 -16.78
CA GLN A 165 -19.35 -28.73 -17.58
C GLN A 165 -17.95 -29.30 -17.87
N PHE A 166 -17.85 -30.61 -18.02
CA PHE A 166 -16.57 -31.32 -18.15
C PHE A 166 -16.56 -32.25 -19.35
N ALA A 167 -15.45 -32.24 -20.10
CA ALA A 167 -15.15 -33.24 -21.12
C ALA A 167 -13.88 -34.02 -20.74
N ALA A 168 -13.95 -35.34 -20.64
CA ALA A 168 -12.84 -36.18 -20.16
C ALA A 168 -11.60 -36.10 -21.07
N ARG A 169 -10.42 -35.91 -20.46
CA ARG A 169 -9.10 -35.88 -21.11
C ARG A 169 -8.05 -36.75 -20.38
N PRO A 170 -8.27 -38.07 -20.22
CA PRO A 170 -7.40 -38.90 -19.40
C PRO A 170 -5.93 -38.82 -19.82
N GLY A 171 -5.05 -38.50 -18.86
CA GLY A 171 -3.59 -38.43 -19.08
C GLY A 171 -3.10 -37.22 -19.87
N SER A 172 -3.97 -36.26 -20.20
CA SER A 172 -3.55 -35.03 -20.87
C SER A 172 -2.74 -34.13 -19.94
N THR A 173 -1.63 -33.60 -20.44
CA THR A 173 -0.77 -32.62 -19.76
C THR A 173 -0.63 -31.31 -20.54
N GLY A 174 -1.36 -31.17 -21.65
CA GLY A 174 -1.34 -30.01 -22.52
C GLY A 174 -2.34 -30.16 -23.66
N GLU A 175 -2.90 -29.04 -24.12
CA GLU A 175 -4.00 -29.01 -25.07
C GLU A 175 -3.90 -27.78 -25.99
N ILE A 176 -4.54 -27.85 -27.15
CA ILE A 176 -4.93 -26.65 -27.91
C ILE A 176 -6.42 -26.47 -27.68
N VAL A 177 -6.79 -25.41 -26.96
CA VAL A 177 -8.17 -25.14 -26.56
C VAL A 177 -8.69 -23.91 -27.29
N LYS A 178 -10.00 -23.92 -27.58
CA LYS A 178 -10.75 -22.81 -28.17
C LYS A 178 -11.94 -22.48 -27.31
N LEU A 179 -12.20 -21.18 -27.13
CA LEU A 179 -13.47 -20.64 -26.64
C LEU A 179 -14.06 -19.74 -27.72
N ALA A 180 -15.30 -20.02 -28.12
CA ALA A 180 -16.01 -19.22 -29.12
C ALA A 180 -17.34 -18.71 -28.54
N ARG A 181 -17.72 -17.48 -28.88
CA ARG A 181 -18.99 -16.86 -28.51
C ARG A 181 -19.81 -16.55 -29.76
N THR A 182 -21.11 -16.85 -29.72
CA THR A 182 -22.10 -16.39 -30.70
C THR A 182 -23.36 -15.93 -29.95
N GLY A 183 -23.60 -14.62 -29.90
CA GLY A 183 -24.64 -14.05 -29.03
C GLY A 183 -24.35 -14.35 -27.56
N ASP A 184 -25.27 -15.04 -26.88
CA ASP A 184 -25.10 -15.47 -25.48
C ASP A 184 -24.54 -16.90 -25.35
N ASP A 185 -24.28 -17.59 -26.47
CA ASP A 185 -23.80 -18.97 -26.45
C ASP A 185 -22.28 -19.03 -26.51
N PHE A 186 -21.69 -19.68 -25.50
CA PHE A 186 -20.27 -19.99 -25.41
C PHE A 186 -20.04 -21.46 -25.70
N VAL A 187 -19.05 -21.75 -26.55
CA VAL A 187 -18.65 -23.11 -26.93
C VAL A 187 -17.16 -23.27 -26.72
N SER A 188 -16.79 -24.23 -25.87
CA SER A 188 -15.40 -24.65 -25.71
C SER A 188 -15.10 -25.87 -26.58
N SER A 189 -13.91 -25.93 -27.14
CA SER A 189 -13.44 -27.05 -27.96
C SER A 189 -11.96 -27.34 -27.69
N TYR A 190 -11.51 -28.57 -27.96
CA TYR A 190 -10.10 -28.92 -28.02
C TYR A 190 -9.73 -29.48 -29.40
N TRP A 191 -8.47 -29.34 -29.79
CA TRP A 191 -7.97 -29.85 -31.07
C TRP A 191 -7.53 -31.31 -30.94
N ASP A 192 -8.07 -32.21 -31.76
CA ASP A 192 -7.69 -33.64 -31.74
C ASP A 192 -6.45 -33.98 -32.59
N GLY A 193 -5.83 -32.98 -33.21
CA GLY A 193 -4.75 -33.12 -34.19
C GLY A 193 -5.21 -32.89 -35.63
N SER A 194 -6.51 -32.95 -35.90
CA SER A 194 -7.09 -32.80 -37.24
C SER A 194 -8.34 -31.92 -37.31
N ALA A 195 -9.14 -31.86 -36.24
CA ALA A 195 -10.39 -31.12 -36.15
C ALA A 195 -10.66 -30.61 -34.73
N TRP A 196 -11.57 -29.64 -34.64
CA TRP A 196 -12.11 -29.16 -33.37
C TRP A 196 -13.16 -30.14 -32.83
N VAL A 197 -12.93 -30.64 -31.62
CA VAL A 197 -13.90 -31.45 -30.88
C VAL A 197 -14.53 -30.58 -29.80
N ARG A 198 -15.86 -30.46 -29.82
CA ARG A 198 -16.61 -29.70 -28.80
C ARG A 198 -16.45 -30.37 -27.44
N ALA A 199 -16.03 -29.59 -26.44
CA ALA A 199 -15.99 -30.02 -25.05
C ALA A 199 -17.32 -29.74 -24.35
N ALA A 200 -17.79 -28.48 -24.40
CA ALA A 200 -19.01 -28.06 -23.72
C ALA A 200 -19.70 -26.90 -24.46
N SER A 201 -20.91 -26.55 -24.01
CA SER A 201 -21.52 -25.27 -24.35
C SER A 201 -22.37 -24.77 -23.19
N MET A 202 -22.31 -23.47 -22.97
CA MET A 202 -22.99 -22.77 -21.90
C MET A 202 -23.62 -21.50 -22.48
N THR A 203 -24.76 -21.09 -21.93
CA THR A 203 -25.38 -19.82 -22.28
C THR A 203 -25.17 -18.86 -21.13
N ALA A 204 -24.62 -17.68 -21.40
CA ALA A 204 -24.38 -16.64 -20.42
C ALA A 204 -24.57 -15.27 -21.07
N THR A 205 -25.40 -14.42 -20.49
CA THR A 205 -25.55 -13.03 -20.96
C THR A 205 -24.45 -12.18 -20.33
N LEU A 206 -23.42 -11.87 -21.10
CA LEU A 206 -22.22 -11.16 -20.64
C LEU A 206 -21.84 -10.04 -21.61
N GLN A 207 -21.29 -8.95 -21.09
CA GLN A 207 -20.57 -7.94 -21.87
C GLN A 207 -19.08 -8.27 -21.83
N VAL A 208 -18.65 -9.18 -22.70
CA VAL A 208 -17.25 -9.62 -22.73
C VAL A 208 -16.41 -8.55 -23.42
N ARG A 209 -15.57 -7.87 -22.64
CA ARG A 209 -14.71 -6.78 -23.13
C ARG A 209 -13.23 -7.14 -23.14
N GLN A 210 -12.88 -8.28 -22.55
CA GLN A 210 -11.52 -8.77 -22.48
C GLN A 210 -11.50 -10.29 -22.63
N LEU A 211 -10.46 -10.79 -23.30
CA LEU A 211 -10.15 -12.22 -23.40
C LEU A 211 -8.77 -12.47 -22.83
N GLY A 212 -8.49 -13.66 -22.33
CA GLY A 212 -7.24 -13.86 -21.63
C GLY A 212 -6.85 -15.28 -21.31
N LEU A 213 -5.79 -15.37 -20.51
CA LEU A 213 -5.18 -16.60 -20.03
C LEU A 213 -5.19 -16.62 -18.50
N PHE A 214 -5.43 -17.80 -17.94
CA PHE A 214 -5.42 -18.01 -16.50
C PHE A 214 -4.74 -19.34 -16.15
N ALA A 215 -4.16 -19.43 -14.95
CA ALA A 215 -3.72 -20.70 -14.36
C ALA A 215 -3.87 -20.64 -12.82
N LEU A 216 -4.52 -21.65 -12.24
CA LEU A 216 -4.96 -21.65 -10.83
C LEU A 216 -4.59 -22.96 -10.12
N SER A 217 -4.30 -22.85 -8.83
CA SER A 217 -4.25 -23.97 -7.86
C SER A 217 -5.19 -23.64 -6.69
N ALA A 218 -6.50 -23.69 -6.95
CA ALA A 218 -7.51 -23.06 -6.10
C ALA A 218 -7.59 -23.60 -4.65
N GLN A 219 -7.31 -24.89 -4.43
CA GLN A 219 -7.55 -25.53 -3.13
C GLN A 219 -6.33 -25.51 -2.20
N ASP A 220 -5.36 -26.42 -2.41
CA ASP A 220 -4.24 -26.63 -1.47
C ASP A 220 -3.02 -25.74 -1.76
N GLY A 221 -3.08 -24.91 -2.80
CA GLY A 221 -2.01 -24.01 -3.20
C GLY A 221 -0.77 -24.70 -3.79
N THR A 222 -0.82 -26.01 -4.03
CA THR A 222 0.32 -26.72 -4.64
C THR A 222 0.54 -26.18 -6.04
N SER A 223 1.65 -25.46 -6.19
CA SER A 223 1.98 -24.79 -7.43
C SER A 223 2.25 -25.78 -8.56
N MET A 224 1.71 -25.49 -9.74
CA MET A 224 2.06 -26.12 -10.99
C MET A 224 2.56 -25.06 -11.95
N ARG A 225 3.48 -25.44 -12.83
CA ARG A 225 3.94 -24.57 -13.92
C ARG A 225 3.09 -24.79 -15.16
N ALA A 226 2.31 -23.79 -15.53
CA ALA A 226 1.60 -23.72 -16.80
C ALA A 226 2.43 -22.93 -17.82
N GLY A 227 2.40 -23.35 -19.08
CA GLY A 227 3.02 -22.64 -20.19
C GLY A 227 2.02 -22.40 -21.32
N PHE A 228 2.05 -21.21 -21.92
CA PHE A 228 1.23 -20.86 -23.08
C PHE A 228 2.13 -20.47 -24.24
N ASP A 229 2.00 -21.18 -25.36
CA ASP A 229 2.84 -20.96 -26.55
C ASP A 229 2.36 -19.74 -27.36
N TYR A 230 1.04 -19.53 -27.42
CA TYR A 230 0.45 -18.39 -28.12
C TYR A 230 -1.00 -18.16 -27.66
N ILE A 231 -1.51 -16.95 -27.84
CA ILE A 231 -2.94 -16.67 -27.89
C ILE A 231 -3.32 -16.14 -29.27
N ALA A 232 -4.39 -16.66 -29.86
CA ALA A 232 -4.93 -16.23 -31.14
C ALA A 232 -6.37 -15.77 -30.96
N VAL A 233 -6.65 -14.50 -31.27
CA VAL A 233 -7.95 -13.85 -31.07
C VAL A 233 -8.52 -13.39 -32.41
N LYS A 234 -9.74 -13.82 -32.71
CA LYS A 234 -10.58 -13.28 -33.77
C LYS A 234 -11.85 -12.75 -33.14
N ALA A 235 -12.00 -11.43 -33.06
CA ALA A 235 -13.19 -10.78 -32.51
C ALA A 235 -13.98 -10.06 -33.61
N ALA A 236 -15.27 -9.83 -33.37
CA ALA A 236 -16.12 -8.99 -34.21
C ALA A 236 -15.55 -7.56 -34.33
N GLU A 237 -15.91 -6.86 -35.41
CA GLU A 237 -15.67 -5.42 -35.46
C GLU A 237 -16.50 -4.72 -34.39
N GLY A 238 -15.89 -3.78 -33.66
CA GLY A 238 -16.61 -3.04 -32.65
C GLY A 238 -17.71 -2.15 -33.22
N GLU A 239 -18.82 -2.10 -32.48
CA GLU A 239 -19.97 -1.27 -32.82
C GLU A 239 -19.67 0.23 -32.67
N GLN A 240 -20.48 1.06 -33.35
CA GLN A 240 -20.38 2.50 -33.23
C GLN A 240 -20.81 2.96 -31.83
N VAL A 241 -19.90 3.60 -31.13
CA VAL A 241 -20.13 4.25 -29.83
C VAL A 241 -20.49 5.71 -30.07
N ILE A 242 -21.56 6.19 -29.44
CA ILE A 242 -21.95 7.60 -29.42
C ILE A 242 -21.98 8.07 -27.97
N PRO A 243 -20.92 8.72 -27.47
CA PRO A 243 -20.90 9.24 -26.11
C PRO A 243 -22.03 10.24 -25.88
N ARG A 244 -22.63 10.19 -24.68
CA ARG A 244 -23.67 11.14 -24.25
C ARG A 244 -23.03 12.34 -23.57
N GLY A 245 -23.52 13.54 -23.87
CA GLY A 245 -23.03 14.78 -23.27
C GLY A 245 -21.62 15.18 -23.73
N PRO A 246 -21.02 16.19 -23.07
CA PRO A 246 -19.62 16.56 -23.26
C PRO A 246 -18.67 15.45 -22.82
N PHE A 247 -17.62 15.17 -23.61
CA PHE A 247 -16.57 14.22 -23.27
C PHE A 247 -15.21 14.62 -23.85
N THR A 248 -14.13 14.08 -23.28
CA THR A 248 -12.77 14.13 -23.83
C THR A 248 -12.34 12.73 -24.27
N LEU A 249 -11.38 12.66 -25.18
CA LEU A 249 -10.72 11.41 -25.56
C LEU A 249 -9.37 11.31 -24.84
N ARG A 250 -9.09 10.19 -24.16
CA ARG A 250 -7.84 9.92 -23.44
C ARG A 250 -7.06 8.78 -24.08
N ALA A 251 -5.81 9.01 -24.46
CA ALA A 251 -4.89 7.93 -24.81
C ALA A 251 -4.02 7.57 -23.60
N ALA A 252 -3.54 6.32 -23.52
CA ALA A 252 -2.76 5.84 -22.38
C ALA A 252 -1.48 6.67 -22.13
N GLU A 253 -0.63 6.88 -23.15
CA GLU A 253 0.65 7.57 -22.97
C GLU A 253 0.54 9.11 -22.99
N LEU A 254 -0.36 9.65 -23.81
CA LEU A 254 -0.58 11.10 -23.98
C LEU A 254 -2.06 11.46 -23.77
N PRO A 255 -2.55 11.39 -22.51
CA PRO A 255 -3.97 11.44 -22.20
C PRO A 255 -4.62 12.81 -22.41
N TYR A 256 -3.88 13.90 -22.48
CA TYR A 256 -4.46 15.24 -22.51
C TYR A 256 -4.52 15.80 -23.91
N LEU A 257 -5.74 15.95 -24.46
CA LEU A 257 -5.96 16.62 -25.73
C LEU A 257 -6.14 18.13 -25.53
N SER A 258 -5.56 18.93 -26.42
CA SER A 258 -5.76 20.39 -26.46
C SER A 258 -5.67 20.92 -27.89
N ALA A 259 -6.30 22.07 -28.16
CA ALA A 259 -6.18 22.76 -29.44
C ALA A 259 -5.52 24.14 -29.24
N GLY A 260 -4.39 24.36 -29.90
CA GLY A 260 -3.72 25.66 -29.88
C GLY A 260 -4.41 26.69 -30.80
N ARG A 261 -3.87 27.91 -30.90
CA ARG A 261 -4.41 28.98 -31.77
C ARG A 261 -4.56 28.59 -33.25
N SER A 262 -3.75 27.65 -33.73
CA SER A 262 -3.84 27.13 -35.10
C SER A 262 -5.01 26.15 -35.32
N GLY A 263 -5.73 25.79 -34.25
CA GLY A 263 -6.78 24.78 -34.23
C GLY A 263 -6.28 23.34 -34.24
N VAL A 264 -4.98 23.08 -34.47
CA VAL A 264 -4.44 21.72 -34.51
C VAL A 264 -4.56 21.06 -33.14
N VAL A 265 -5.14 19.85 -33.12
CA VAL A 265 -5.31 19.07 -31.89
C VAL A 265 -4.03 18.32 -31.58
N ARG A 266 -3.56 18.49 -30.34
CA ARG A 266 -2.34 17.90 -29.80
C ARG A 266 -2.67 17.04 -28.59
N ALA A 267 -1.83 16.05 -28.35
CA ALA A 267 -1.86 15.19 -27.19
C ALA A 267 -0.60 15.42 -26.33
N SER A 268 -0.74 15.48 -25.01
CA SER A 268 0.37 15.65 -24.08
C SER A 268 0.24 14.72 -22.86
N ALA A 269 1.38 14.40 -22.25
CA ALA A 269 1.43 13.70 -20.97
C ALA A 269 1.02 14.61 -19.79
N LYS A 270 1.23 15.92 -19.94
CA LYS A 270 0.90 16.93 -18.92
C LYS A 270 -0.43 17.58 -19.23
N ALA A 271 -1.24 17.83 -18.19
CA ALA A 271 -2.55 18.44 -18.34
C ALA A 271 -2.43 19.92 -18.77
N PRO A 272 -3.20 20.37 -19.79
CA PRO A 272 -3.47 21.80 -20.01
C PRO A 272 -4.40 22.34 -18.91
N MET A 273 -4.66 23.65 -18.90
CA MET A 273 -5.69 24.22 -18.00
C MET A 273 -7.05 23.57 -18.26
N THR A 274 -7.46 23.49 -19.52
CA THR A 274 -8.68 22.79 -19.95
C THR A 274 -8.35 21.82 -21.08
N ALA A 275 -8.77 20.57 -20.94
CA ALA A 275 -8.69 19.58 -22.01
C ALA A 275 -9.74 19.89 -23.09
N LEU A 276 -9.44 19.52 -24.34
CA LEU A 276 -10.38 19.62 -25.44
C LEU A 276 -11.57 18.68 -25.16
N ALA A 277 -12.72 19.27 -24.87
CA ALA A 277 -13.98 18.53 -24.70
C ALA A 277 -14.87 18.75 -25.92
N VAL A 278 -15.55 17.69 -26.36
CA VAL A 278 -16.45 17.71 -27.50
C VAL A 278 -17.82 17.12 -27.15
N THR A 279 -18.85 17.49 -27.90
CA THR A 279 -20.12 16.76 -27.96
C THR A 279 -20.22 15.99 -29.27
N ALA A 280 -20.88 14.84 -29.24
CA ALA A 280 -21.16 14.05 -30.43
C ALA A 280 -22.55 14.39 -30.99
N GLU A 281 -22.58 14.94 -32.20
CA GLU A 281 -23.82 15.16 -32.97
C GLU A 281 -23.98 14.01 -33.98
N PRO A 282 -25.06 13.21 -33.92
CA PRO A 282 -25.29 12.13 -34.89
C PRO A 282 -25.28 12.62 -36.34
N ALA A 283 -24.67 11.84 -37.24
CA ALA A 283 -24.64 12.08 -38.67
C ALA A 283 -24.70 10.77 -39.45
N ASP A 284 -25.06 10.81 -40.74
CA ASP A 284 -25.07 9.61 -41.58
C ASP A 284 -23.68 8.95 -41.58
N GLY A 285 -23.61 7.71 -41.08
CA GLY A 285 -22.39 6.91 -41.02
C GLY A 285 -21.42 7.24 -39.88
N GLY A 286 -21.81 8.04 -38.88
CA GLY A 286 -20.98 8.31 -37.69
C GLY A 286 -21.45 9.50 -36.85
N VAL A 287 -20.51 10.31 -36.37
CA VAL A 287 -20.76 11.49 -35.54
C VAL A 287 -19.94 12.70 -36.00
N LYS A 288 -20.48 13.91 -35.84
CA LYS A 288 -19.74 15.16 -35.89
C LYS A 288 -19.33 15.52 -34.47
N LEU A 289 -18.06 15.83 -34.26
CA LEU A 289 -17.52 16.16 -32.94
C LEU A 289 -17.35 17.68 -32.84
N LYS A 290 -18.09 18.30 -31.92
CA LYS A 290 -18.13 19.76 -31.73
C LYS A 290 -17.47 20.15 -30.42
N ASP A 291 -16.45 20.98 -30.50
CA ASP A 291 -15.77 21.54 -29.33
C ASP A 291 -16.74 22.37 -28.47
N VAL A 292 -16.74 22.08 -27.18
CA VAL A 292 -17.63 22.70 -26.19
C VAL A 292 -17.27 24.18 -25.98
N GLU A 293 -15.97 24.51 -26.00
CA GLU A 293 -15.51 25.87 -25.68
C GLU A 293 -15.73 26.84 -26.85
N THR A 294 -15.30 26.47 -28.06
CA THR A 294 -15.34 27.37 -29.22
C THR A 294 -16.55 27.16 -30.12
N GLY A 295 -17.32 26.08 -29.93
CA GLY A 295 -18.42 25.68 -30.81
C GLY A 295 -17.99 25.22 -32.20
N ARG A 296 -16.68 25.10 -32.46
CA ARG A 296 -16.11 24.64 -33.73
C ARG A 296 -16.11 23.12 -33.83
N TYR A 297 -15.98 22.58 -35.03
CA TYR A 297 -15.98 21.14 -35.26
C TYR A 297 -14.58 20.58 -35.50
N LEU A 298 -14.37 19.33 -35.10
CA LEU A 298 -13.21 18.57 -35.52
C LEU A 298 -13.27 18.32 -37.04
N GLN A 299 -12.14 18.56 -37.68
CA GLN A 299 -11.89 18.40 -39.10
C GLN A 299 -10.72 17.47 -39.31
N ALA A 300 -10.95 16.49 -40.17
CA ALA A 300 -9.94 15.58 -40.67
C ALA A 300 -10.04 15.59 -42.21
N ALA A 301 -9.26 16.47 -42.86
CA ALA A 301 -9.31 16.68 -44.31
C ALA A 301 -7.94 16.39 -44.96
N ARG A 302 -7.92 15.67 -46.09
CA ARG A 302 -6.68 15.32 -46.83
C ARG A 302 -5.81 16.53 -47.25
N PRO A 303 -6.33 17.72 -47.63
CA PRO A 303 -5.50 18.88 -47.95
C PRO A 303 -4.78 19.50 -46.73
N SER A 304 -5.05 19.00 -45.51
CA SER A 304 -4.56 19.56 -44.25
C SER A 304 -3.20 18.99 -43.82
N GLY A 305 -2.60 18.09 -44.61
CA GLY A 305 -1.43 17.31 -44.24
C GLY A 305 -1.76 16.16 -43.28
N GLY A 306 -3.04 15.71 -43.26
CA GLY A 306 -3.51 14.59 -42.43
C GLY A 306 -3.74 14.93 -40.95
N LYS A 307 -3.62 16.19 -40.53
CA LYS A 307 -3.79 16.59 -39.11
C LYS A 307 -5.25 16.85 -38.75
N VAL A 308 -5.66 16.40 -37.57
CA VAL A 308 -6.96 16.73 -36.96
C VAL A 308 -6.89 18.14 -36.36
N ARG A 309 -7.91 18.97 -36.63
CA ARG A 309 -7.98 20.37 -36.18
C ARG A 309 -9.41 20.85 -35.91
N LEU A 310 -9.57 21.92 -35.15
CA LEU A 310 -10.82 22.66 -35.01
C LEU A 310 -11.04 23.63 -36.17
N GLY A 311 -12.25 23.65 -36.74
CA GLY A 311 -12.64 24.58 -37.79
C GLY A 311 -14.17 24.72 -37.95
N GLY A 312 -14.61 25.54 -38.90
CA GLY A 312 -16.05 25.86 -39.07
C GLY A 312 -16.91 24.76 -39.72
N ASN A 313 -16.30 23.89 -40.54
CA ASN A 313 -16.96 22.73 -41.16
C ASN A 313 -16.73 21.46 -40.33
N ALA A 314 -17.65 20.50 -40.38
CA ALA A 314 -17.52 19.23 -39.66
C ALA A 314 -17.06 18.08 -40.57
N SER A 315 -16.09 17.28 -40.11
CA SER A 315 -15.88 15.92 -40.63
C SER A 315 -16.81 14.93 -39.89
N VAL A 316 -17.16 13.82 -40.55
CA VAL A 316 -17.83 12.69 -39.89
C VAL A 316 -16.77 11.71 -39.37
N PHE A 317 -16.87 11.36 -38.10
CA PHE A 317 -15.99 10.43 -37.42
C PHE A 317 -16.76 9.16 -37.03
N GLN A 318 -16.08 8.01 -37.05
CA GLN A 318 -16.55 6.79 -36.42
C GLN A 318 -15.76 6.57 -35.14
N LEU A 319 -16.47 6.29 -34.05
CA LEU A 319 -15.91 5.90 -32.76
C LEU A 319 -16.35 4.45 -32.60
N LYS A 320 -15.46 3.49 -32.84
CA LYS A 320 -15.79 2.07 -32.77
C LYS A 320 -15.27 1.49 -31.47
N ASP A 321 -16.06 0.65 -30.80
CA ASP A 321 -15.61 -0.10 -29.62
C ASP A 321 -14.30 -0.85 -29.94
N ALA A 322 -13.35 -0.73 -29.04
CA ALA A 322 -12.03 -1.36 -29.14
C ALA A 322 -11.76 -2.32 -27.97
N GLY A 323 -12.77 -2.58 -27.13
CA GLY A 323 -12.65 -3.36 -25.91
C GLY A 323 -12.09 -2.58 -24.73
N GLY A 324 -12.24 -3.14 -23.53
CA GLY A 324 -11.73 -2.53 -22.29
C GLY A 324 -12.26 -1.11 -22.00
N GLY A 325 -13.43 -0.74 -22.53
CA GLY A 325 -13.99 0.62 -22.43
C GLY A 325 -13.33 1.67 -23.34
N LYS A 326 -12.49 1.22 -24.29
CA LYS A 326 -11.77 2.07 -25.24
C LYS A 326 -12.49 2.11 -26.57
N VAL A 327 -12.23 3.15 -27.36
CA VAL A 327 -12.69 3.33 -28.73
C VAL A 327 -11.52 3.62 -29.67
N THR A 328 -11.63 3.15 -30.91
CA THR A 328 -10.82 3.67 -32.01
C THR A 328 -11.59 4.76 -32.73
N VAL A 329 -10.90 5.81 -33.17
CA VAL A 329 -11.51 6.93 -33.89
C VAL A 329 -11.04 6.91 -35.33
N SER A 330 -11.94 7.06 -36.30
CA SER A 330 -11.58 7.13 -37.73
C SER A 330 -12.42 8.17 -38.48
N SER A 331 -11.93 8.65 -39.62
CA SER A 331 -12.67 9.54 -40.52
C SER A 331 -12.22 9.34 -41.96
N GLY A 332 -13.17 9.29 -42.90
CA GLY A 332 -12.87 9.10 -44.33
C GLY A 332 -12.11 7.81 -44.65
N GLY A 333 -12.33 6.74 -43.88
CA GLY A 333 -11.67 5.45 -44.02
C GLY A 333 -10.22 5.39 -43.50
N GLN A 334 -9.78 6.39 -42.74
CA GLN A 334 -8.45 6.41 -42.10
C GLN A 334 -8.58 6.54 -40.58
N ASN A 335 -7.71 5.86 -39.85
CA ASN A 335 -7.69 5.87 -38.40
C ASN A 335 -7.03 7.15 -37.85
N VAL A 336 -7.51 7.63 -36.71
CA VAL A 336 -6.87 8.68 -35.94
C VAL A 336 -5.81 8.04 -35.03
N SER A 337 -4.59 8.51 -35.15
CA SER A 337 -3.46 8.15 -34.30
C SER A 337 -2.74 9.38 -33.77
N ILE A 338 -1.98 9.21 -32.69
CA ILE A 338 -1.10 10.24 -32.16
C ILE A 338 0.30 10.06 -32.75
N ARG A 339 0.77 11.05 -33.53
CA ARG A 339 2.13 11.07 -34.10
C ARG A 339 2.86 12.34 -33.68
N ALA A 340 3.98 12.17 -32.97
CA ALA A 340 4.75 13.28 -32.40
C ALA A 340 3.85 14.28 -31.63
N GLY A 341 2.97 13.76 -30.75
CA GLY A 341 2.05 14.55 -29.94
C GLY A 341 0.95 15.29 -30.72
N THR A 342 0.66 14.90 -31.97
CA THR A 342 -0.39 15.50 -32.81
C THR A 342 -1.36 14.43 -33.29
N LEU A 343 -2.67 14.73 -33.29
CA LEU A 343 -3.66 13.81 -33.86
C LEU A 343 -3.61 13.88 -35.39
N THR A 344 -3.44 12.72 -36.02
CA THR A 344 -3.30 12.57 -37.46
C THR A 344 -4.10 11.40 -37.99
N LEU A 345 -4.56 11.50 -39.25
CA LEU A 345 -5.09 10.38 -40.00
C LEU A 345 -3.98 9.49 -40.54
N GLY A 346 -4.11 8.18 -40.35
CA GLY A 346 -3.14 7.18 -40.77
C GLY A 346 -3.72 5.76 -40.82
N PRO A 347 -2.89 4.76 -41.14
CA PRO A 347 -3.29 3.35 -41.10
C PRO A 347 -3.43 2.82 -39.66
N GLU A 348 -2.64 3.35 -38.73
CA GLU A 348 -2.64 2.96 -37.32
C GLU A 348 -3.75 3.67 -36.54
N ALA A 349 -4.35 2.96 -35.59
CA ALA A 349 -5.35 3.52 -34.67
C ALA A 349 -4.76 3.64 -33.26
N THR A 350 -4.94 4.81 -32.65
CA THR A 350 -4.78 4.95 -31.20
C THR A 350 -6.09 4.56 -30.54
N LYS A 351 -6.02 3.75 -29.48
CA LYS A 351 -7.16 3.46 -28.59
C LYS A 351 -7.34 4.63 -27.63
N PHE A 352 -8.57 5.13 -27.49
CA PHE A 352 -8.93 6.23 -26.60
C PHE A 352 -10.02 5.81 -25.63
N THR A 353 -10.00 6.26 -24.39
CA THR A 353 -11.18 6.24 -23.52
C THR A 353 -11.99 7.52 -23.77
N ALA A 354 -13.32 7.41 -23.91
CA ALA A 354 -14.20 8.57 -23.95
C ALA A 354 -14.72 8.86 -22.55
N GLU A 355 -14.28 9.98 -21.97
CA GLU A 355 -14.54 10.33 -20.57
C GLU A 355 -15.36 11.62 -20.46
N GLY A 356 -16.42 11.59 -19.65
CA GLY A 356 -17.13 12.80 -19.25
C GLY A 356 -16.33 13.65 -18.26
N TYR A 357 -16.89 14.80 -17.90
CA TYR A 357 -16.43 15.59 -16.76
C TYR A 357 -17.63 16.19 -16.02
N THR A 358 -17.50 16.41 -14.72
CA THR A 358 -18.47 17.20 -13.95
C THR A 358 -17.98 18.64 -13.83
N SER A 359 -18.87 19.56 -13.47
CA SER A 359 -18.52 20.99 -13.35
C SER A 359 -18.66 21.50 -11.92
N GLY A 360 -17.93 22.56 -11.59
CA GLY A 360 -18.08 23.27 -10.32
C GLY A 360 -17.40 24.64 -10.29
N GLU A 361 -17.43 25.28 -9.14
CA GLU A 361 -16.90 26.61 -8.89
C GLU A 361 -16.07 26.64 -7.58
N LEU A 362 -14.81 27.05 -7.69
CA LEU A 362 -13.91 27.31 -6.56
C LEU A 362 -13.79 28.82 -6.36
N THR A 363 -14.29 29.31 -5.23
CA THR A 363 -14.17 30.73 -4.85
C THR A 363 -13.14 30.89 -3.74
N VAL A 364 -12.28 31.91 -3.85
CA VAL A 364 -11.22 32.22 -2.86
C VAL A 364 -11.27 33.69 -2.48
N ASP A 365 -11.38 33.98 -1.17
CA ASP A 365 -11.23 35.35 -0.66
C ASP A 365 -9.75 35.66 -0.37
N THR A 366 -9.10 36.25 -1.38
CA THR A 366 -7.69 36.67 -1.31
C THR A 366 -7.44 37.92 -0.47
N ARG A 367 -8.47 38.60 0.04
CA ARG A 367 -8.34 39.79 0.91
C ARG A 367 -8.61 39.50 2.37
N ALA A 368 -9.26 38.38 2.67
CA ALA A 368 -9.43 37.94 4.05
C ALA A 368 -8.08 37.80 4.76
N LYS A 369 -8.08 38.06 6.08
CA LYS A 369 -6.91 37.85 6.93
C LYS A 369 -6.44 36.39 6.88
N GLY A 370 -7.36 35.45 6.77
CA GLY A 370 -7.07 34.02 6.79
C GLY A 370 -6.66 33.50 8.16
N THR A 371 -6.58 32.17 8.25
CA THR A 371 -6.11 31.42 9.44
C THR A 371 -4.59 31.28 9.35
N GLU A 372 -3.88 31.48 10.46
CA GLU A 372 -2.43 31.26 10.48
C GLU A 372 -2.12 29.77 10.45
N VAL A 373 -1.13 29.37 9.66
CA VAL A 373 -0.69 27.98 9.64
C VAL A 373 0.41 27.80 10.67
N SER A 374 0.30 26.75 11.47
CA SER A 374 1.36 26.35 12.40
C SER A 374 2.67 26.18 11.63
N PRO A 375 3.76 26.84 12.07
CA PRO A 375 5.07 26.64 11.47
C PRO A 375 5.57 25.19 11.63
N ASP A 376 4.97 24.44 12.57
CA ASP A 376 5.37 23.09 12.96
C ASP A 376 4.44 22.00 12.42
N LEU A 377 3.47 22.35 11.57
CA LEU A 377 2.37 21.47 11.19
C LEU A 377 2.79 20.08 10.69
N TYR A 378 3.79 19.98 9.82
CA TYR A 378 4.17 18.70 9.20
C TYR A 378 5.50 18.20 9.75
N GLY A 379 5.46 17.09 10.49
CA GLY A 379 6.65 16.42 11.00
C GLY A 379 6.70 14.94 10.63
N VAL A 380 7.59 14.21 11.30
CA VAL A 380 7.73 12.77 11.14
C VAL A 380 7.67 12.07 12.49
N PHE A 381 6.98 10.95 12.50
CA PHE A 381 6.99 9.99 13.59
C PHE A 381 8.11 8.96 13.36
N TYR A 382 8.82 8.57 14.41
CA TYR A 382 9.81 7.51 14.33
C TYR A 382 9.72 6.58 15.52
N GLU A 383 9.51 5.30 15.23
CA GLU A 383 9.74 4.18 16.14
C GLU A 383 10.54 3.08 15.45
N ASP A 384 11.19 2.23 16.24
CA ASP A 384 11.91 1.07 15.74
C ASP A 384 10.93 -0.09 15.48
N ILE A 385 10.20 -0.02 14.37
CA ILE A 385 9.27 -1.04 13.84
C ILE A 385 9.75 -1.47 12.45
N ASN A 386 9.45 -2.69 11.99
CA ASN A 386 9.83 -3.13 10.63
C ASN A 386 11.35 -3.01 10.35
N HIS A 387 12.19 -3.23 11.37
CA HIS A 387 13.64 -2.98 11.34
C HIS A 387 14.03 -1.53 10.96
N ALA A 388 13.23 -0.54 11.38
CA ALA A 388 13.45 0.87 11.06
C ALA A 388 14.76 1.43 11.61
N ALA A 389 15.26 0.99 12.78
CA ALA A 389 16.57 1.36 13.29
C ALA A 389 17.63 0.32 12.94
N ASP A 390 17.67 -0.83 13.64
CA ASP A 390 18.67 -1.88 13.45
C ASP A 390 18.42 -2.66 12.15
N GLY A 391 19.26 -2.40 11.14
CA GLY A 391 19.08 -2.89 9.77
C GLY A 391 18.42 -1.86 8.83
N GLY A 392 18.03 -0.70 9.35
CA GLY A 392 17.39 0.39 8.63
C GLY A 392 18.16 1.70 8.72
N LEU A 393 17.59 2.68 9.42
CA LEU A 393 18.13 4.03 9.56
C LEU A 393 19.47 4.03 10.29
N TYR A 394 19.73 3.09 11.20
CA TYR A 394 21.06 2.94 11.80
C TYR A 394 22.02 2.31 10.80
N ALA A 395 23.14 2.98 10.49
CA ALA A 395 24.03 2.56 9.41
C ALA A 395 24.95 1.36 9.75
N GLU A 396 24.77 0.69 10.90
CA GLU A 396 25.49 -0.54 11.23
C GLU A 396 25.14 -1.65 10.24
N LEU A 397 26.15 -2.31 9.67
CA LEU A 397 25.95 -3.38 8.71
C LEU A 397 26.06 -4.78 9.32
N VAL A 398 26.54 -4.88 10.57
CA VAL A 398 26.71 -6.16 11.29
C VAL A 398 25.51 -6.41 12.21
N GLN A 399 24.71 -7.42 11.86
CA GLN A 399 23.64 -7.91 12.73
C GLN A 399 24.23 -8.66 13.92
N ASN A 400 23.67 -8.47 15.12
CA ASN A 400 24.13 -9.12 16.36
C ASN A 400 25.64 -8.91 16.60
N ARG A 401 26.09 -7.65 16.48
CA ARG A 401 27.52 -7.27 16.58
C ARG A 401 28.19 -7.59 17.92
N SER A 402 27.41 -7.70 19.00
CA SER A 402 27.88 -7.95 20.37
C SER A 402 27.51 -9.32 20.90
N PHE A 403 26.95 -10.21 20.08
CA PHE A 403 26.55 -11.57 20.51
C PHE A 403 25.51 -11.58 21.64
N GLU A 404 24.76 -10.48 21.79
CA GLU A 404 23.76 -10.26 22.82
C GLU A 404 22.36 -10.77 22.45
N PHE A 405 22.15 -11.25 21.22
CA PHE A 405 20.84 -11.77 20.81
C PHE A 405 20.43 -12.96 21.68
N ASP A 406 19.20 -12.95 22.17
CA ASP A 406 18.67 -13.96 23.08
C ASP A 406 17.25 -14.40 22.69
N SER A 407 16.88 -15.62 23.04
CA SER A 407 15.54 -16.19 22.87
C SER A 407 14.42 -15.40 23.55
N VAL A 408 14.74 -14.55 24.54
CA VAL A 408 13.79 -13.60 25.16
C VAL A 408 13.35 -12.53 24.17
N ASP A 409 14.25 -12.16 23.23
CA ASP A 409 14.01 -11.15 22.22
C ASP A 409 13.17 -11.72 21.07
N GLU A 410 13.59 -12.89 20.54
CA GLU A 410 12.86 -13.69 19.56
C GLU A 410 13.19 -15.18 19.81
N PRO A 411 12.23 -16.09 20.05
CA PRO A 411 12.43 -17.54 20.15
C PRO A 411 13.52 -18.21 19.29
N ALA A 412 13.74 -17.81 18.03
CA ALA A 412 14.78 -18.40 17.17
C ALA A 412 16.18 -17.82 17.41
N TYR A 413 16.31 -16.75 18.18
CA TYR A 413 17.57 -16.08 18.42
C TYR A 413 18.48 -16.83 19.39
N THR A 414 19.76 -16.80 19.08
CA THR A 414 20.86 -17.26 19.94
C THR A 414 21.96 -16.21 19.89
N GLY A 415 22.93 -16.26 20.83
CA GLY A 415 24.07 -15.36 20.75
C GLY A 415 24.91 -15.51 19.47
N LEU A 416 24.73 -16.59 18.69
CA LEU A 416 25.34 -16.79 17.36
C LEU A 416 24.39 -16.48 16.20
N THR A 417 23.21 -15.89 16.43
CA THR A 417 22.35 -15.42 15.33
C THR A 417 23.15 -14.53 14.38
N ALA A 418 22.99 -14.73 13.07
CA ALA A 418 23.76 -14.14 11.98
C ALA A 418 25.24 -14.57 11.88
N TRP A 419 25.79 -15.38 12.80
CA TRP A 419 27.19 -15.78 12.81
C TRP A 419 27.39 -17.28 12.49
N SER A 420 28.33 -17.57 11.58
CA SER A 420 28.71 -18.95 11.22
C SER A 420 30.22 -19.11 11.13
N LYS A 421 30.71 -20.36 11.05
CA LYS A 421 32.15 -20.66 10.93
C LYS A 421 32.69 -20.28 9.56
N ALA A 422 33.93 -19.81 9.51
CA ALA A 422 34.69 -19.59 8.28
C ALA A 422 36.10 -20.19 8.42
N GLU A 423 36.41 -21.25 7.68
CA GLU A 423 37.64 -22.05 7.87
C GLU A 423 38.56 -21.97 6.64
N ARG A 424 39.85 -21.70 6.86
CA ARG A 424 40.89 -21.58 5.81
C ARG A 424 42.16 -22.33 6.22
N GLY A 425 42.09 -23.65 6.17
CA GLY A 425 43.21 -24.54 6.53
C GLY A 425 43.40 -24.75 8.04
N ALA A 426 42.58 -24.11 8.89
CA ALA A 426 42.44 -24.39 10.31
C ALA A 426 40.95 -24.60 10.66
N THR A 427 40.68 -25.18 11.82
CA THR A 427 39.32 -25.45 12.33
C THR A 427 38.91 -24.38 13.34
N ALA A 428 37.66 -23.92 13.26
CA ALA A 428 37.08 -22.97 14.22
C ALA A 428 36.06 -23.65 15.15
N THR A 429 36.13 -23.29 16.43
CA THR A 429 35.04 -23.49 17.38
C THR A 429 34.54 -22.14 17.85
N LEU A 430 33.25 -21.87 17.65
CA LEU A 430 32.56 -20.66 18.08
C LEU A 430 31.74 -20.99 19.32
N ALA A 431 31.89 -20.20 20.38
CA ALA A 431 31.06 -20.29 21.56
C ALA A 431 30.78 -18.88 22.08
N VAL A 432 29.54 -18.62 22.50
CA VAL A 432 29.22 -17.38 23.23
C VAL A 432 29.54 -17.59 24.71
N SER A 433 30.22 -16.62 25.31
CA SER A 433 30.66 -16.68 26.70
C SER A 433 30.40 -15.35 27.38
N SER A 434 30.19 -15.40 28.69
CA SER A 434 30.06 -14.24 29.57
C SER A 434 31.12 -14.19 30.66
N GLU A 435 32.19 -14.98 30.51
CA GLU A 435 33.29 -15.00 31.47
C GLU A 435 34.17 -13.76 31.31
N ARG A 436 34.18 -12.87 32.32
CA ARG A 436 34.91 -11.59 32.32
C ARG A 436 34.52 -10.77 31.07
N PRO A 437 33.27 -10.28 31.02
CA PRO A 437 32.73 -9.58 29.87
C PRO A 437 33.48 -8.29 29.56
N LEU A 438 33.11 -7.60 28.47
CA LEU A 438 33.65 -6.28 28.17
C LEU A 438 33.29 -5.28 29.29
N ASN A 439 32.03 -5.30 29.73
CA ASN A 439 31.52 -4.57 30.89
C ASN A 439 30.21 -5.23 31.40
N ASP A 440 29.56 -4.64 32.41
CA ASP A 440 28.35 -5.21 33.02
C ASP A 440 27.08 -5.03 32.16
N SER A 441 27.08 -4.07 31.22
CA SER A 441 25.97 -3.82 30.28
C SER A 441 26.07 -4.63 28.97
N ASN A 442 27.29 -5.03 28.59
CA ASN A 442 27.60 -5.88 27.43
C ASN A 442 28.34 -7.13 27.90
N ARG A 443 27.58 -8.19 28.15
CA ARG A 443 27.98 -9.36 28.93
C ARG A 443 28.42 -10.53 28.09
N ASN A 444 27.95 -10.62 26.85
CA ASN A 444 28.22 -11.73 25.96
C ASN A 444 29.30 -11.34 24.95
N TYR A 445 30.13 -12.31 24.58
CA TYR A 445 31.13 -12.14 23.54
C TYR A 445 31.38 -13.48 22.84
N LEU A 446 31.95 -13.43 21.64
CA LEU A 446 32.36 -14.62 20.92
C LEU A 446 33.74 -15.08 21.38
N ARG A 447 33.81 -16.31 21.89
CA ARG A 447 35.05 -17.07 22.04
C ARG A 447 35.31 -17.88 20.77
N LEU A 448 36.35 -17.51 20.04
CA LEU A 448 36.85 -18.20 18.86
C LEU A 448 38.10 -18.99 19.23
N GLU A 449 38.01 -20.32 19.16
CA GLU A 449 39.16 -21.23 19.29
C GLU A 449 39.58 -21.72 17.91
N VAL A 450 40.84 -21.45 17.53
CA VAL A 450 41.42 -21.86 16.24
C VAL A 450 42.48 -22.93 16.44
N THR A 451 42.37 -24.06 15.73
CA THR A 451 43.35 -25.15 15.77
C THR A 451 43.84 -25.52 14.36
N GLY A 452 45.15 -25.81 14.22
CA GLY A 452 45.79 -26.13 12.93
C GLY A 452 46.73 -25.02 12.42
N GLU A 453 47.36 -25.27 11.27
CA GLU A 453 48.44 -24.44 10.68
C GLU A 453 47.94 -23.33 9.72
N GLY A 454 46.62 -23.07 9.67
CA GLY A 454 45.98 -22.04 8.85
C GLY A 454 45.30 -20.93 9.65
N THR A 455 44.26 -20.31 9.07
CA THR A 455 43.36 -19.39 9.79
C THR A 455 41.94 -19.94 9.82
N ALA A 456 41.20 -19.61 10.88
CA ALA A 456 39.78 -19.87 10.96
C ALA A 456 39.10 -18.73 11.72
N GLY A 457 37.78 -18.65 11.65
CA GLY A 457 37.07 -17.47 12.08
C GLY A 457 35.57 -17.58 12.07
N ALA A 458 34.94 -16.41 12.16
CA ALA A 458 33.49 -16.26 12.09
C ALA A 458 33.09 -15.37 10.90
N SER A 459 31.96 -15.70 10.29
CA SER A 459 31.32 -14.96 9.21
C SER A 459 29.98 -14.42 9.69
N ASN A 460 29.76 -13.11 9.58
CA ASN A 460 28.46 -12.48 9.83
C ASN A 460 27.66 -12.40 8.52
N ALA A 461 26.37 -12.69 8.63
CA ALA A 461 25.42 -12.68 7.52
C ALA A 461 25.10 -11.27 7.02
N GLY A 462 25.24 -10.24 7.85
CA GLY A 462 24.55 -8.97 7.66
C GLY A 462 23.05 -9.10 7.94
N PHE A 463 22.30 -8.05 7.61
CA PHE A 463 20.84 -8.09 7.61
C PHE A 463 20.35 -8.70 6.29
N ASN A 464 19.25 -9.47 6.32
CA ASN A 464 18.63 -10.14 5.18
C ASN A 464 19.58 -10.74 4.11
N ARG A 465 19.63 -10.19 2.89
CA ARG A 465 20.42 -10.71 1.76
C ARG A 465 21.93 -10.61 2.02
N GLY A 466 22.38 -9.63 2.80
CA GLY A 466 23.78 -9.44 3.11
C GLY A 466 24.22 -8.02 3.44
N ILE A 467 25.53 -7.85 3.50
CA ILE A 467 26.19 -6.55 3.69
C ILE A 467 26.31 -5.83 2.34
N PRO A 468 25.70 -4.65 2.19
CA PRO A 468 25.81 -3.84 0.98
C PRO A 468 27.13 -3.07 0.94
N LEU A 469 27.89 -3.25 -0.12
CA LEU A 469 29.08 -2.47 -0.44
C LEU A 469 28.91 -1.75 -1.77
N ARG A 470 29.39 -0.51 -1.86
CA ARG A 470 29.44 0.30 -3.09
C ARG A 470 30.87 0.51 -3.50
N LYS A 471 31.22 0.15 -4.75
CA LYS A 471 32.56 0.30 -5.30
C LYS A 471 33.12 1.70 -5.07
N GLY A 472 34.34 1.79 -4.56
CA GLY A 472 35.02 3.06 -4.29
C GLY A 472 34.62 3.75 -2.97
N SER A 473 33.59 3.26 -2.27
CA SER A 473 33.21 3.78 -0.96
C SER A 473 34.11 3.23 0.14
N ARG A 474 34.32 4.03 1.19
CA ARG A 474 35.13 3.65 2.36
C ARG A 474 34.24 3.12 3.47
N TYR A 475 34.68 2.04 4.08
CA TYR A 475 34.04 1.41 5.23
C TYR A 475 35.03 1.31 6.38
N ASP A 476 34.57 1.66 7.57
CA ASP A 476 35.34 1.64 8.80
C ASP A 476 34.98 0.36 9.59
N VAL A 477 36.01 -0.39 9.96
CA VAL A 477 35.90 -1.64 10.73
C VAL A 477 36.31 -1.33 12.16
N SER A 478 35.52 -1.77 13.13
CA SER A 478 35.95 -1.80 14.53
C SER A 478 35.56 -3.09 15.22
N LEU A 479 36.34 -3.49 16.23
CA LEU A 479 35.99 -4.58 17.14
C LEU A 479 36.73 -4.43 18.45
N TRP A 480 36.17 -5.01 19.51
CA TRP A 480 36.87 -5.27 20.75
C TRP A 480 37.43 -6.69 20.72
N ALA A 481 38.69 -6.85 21.11
CA ALA A 481 39.33 -8.16 21.16
C ALA A 481 40.28 -8.30 22.34
N ARG A 482 40.46 -9.55 22.77
CA ARG A 482 41.55 -9.95 23.67
C ARG A 482 42.13 -11.31 23.28
N ARG A 483 43.45 -11.45 23.49
CA ARG A 483 44.21 -12.66 23.18
C ARG A 483 45.34 -12.87 24.18
N ALA A 484 45.69 -14.13 24.44
CA ALA A 484 46.84 -14.47 25.27
C ALA A 484 48.18 -14.12 24.57
N SER A 485 48.24 -14.33 23.25
CA SER A 485 49.39 -14.00 22.41
C SER A 485 48.99 -12.98 21.36
N ALA A 486 49.86 -12.01 21.09
CA ALA A 486 49.61 -11.02 20.04
C ALA A 486 49.51 -11.72 18.67
N GLY A 487 48.62 -11.22 17.80
CA GLY A 487 48.40 -11.82 16.49
C GLY A 487 47.53 -10.95 15.57
N PRO A 488 47.69 -11.09 14.25
CA PRO A 488 46.83 -10.40 13.30
C PRO A 488 45.44 -11.04 13.25
N LEU A 489 44.41 -10.22 13.07
CA LEU A 489 43.09 -10.63 12.58
C LEU A 489 42.91 -10.06 11.18
N ALA A 490 42.55 -10.90 10.23
CA ALA A 490 42.19 -10.46 8.89
C ALA A 490 40.67 -10.30 8.83
N VAL A 491 40.20 -9.14 8.39
CA VAL A 491 38.78 -8.84 8.22
C VAL A 491 38.52 -8.66 6.73
N THR A 492 37.59 -9.42 6.18
CA THR A 492 37.19 -9.32 4.77
C THR A 492 35.69 -9.19 4.64
N VAL A 493 35.22 -8.59 3.54
CA VAL A 493 33.82 -8.70 3.12
C VAL A 493 33.79 -9.44 1.79
N GLU A 494 33.05 -10.54 1.75
CA GLU A 494 33.09 -11.50 0.65
C GLU A 494 31.69 -11.83 0.13
N SER A 495 31.58 -12.07 -1.16
CA SER A 495 30.39 -12.68 -1.76
C SER A 495 30.83 -13.77 -2.74
N GLY A 496 30.41 -15.02 -2.46
CA GLY A 496 30.99 -16.20 -3.10
C GLY A 496 32.51 -16.26 -2.86
N SER A 497 33.29 -16.38 -3.94
CA SER A 497 34.76 -16.37 -3.90
C SER A 497 35.38 -14.98 -4.04
N THR A 498 34.57 -13.92 -4.20
CA THR A 498 35.06 -12.57 -4.46
C THR A 498 35.22 -11.80 -3.16
N VAL A 499 36.41 -11.22 -2.96
CA VAL A 499 36.72 -10.33 -1.83
C VAL A 499 36.54 -8.87 -2.26
N TYR A 500 35.62 -8.17 -1.61
CA TYR A 500 35.28 -6.78 -1.91
C TYR A 500 36.03 -5.79 -1.03
N GLY A 501 36.42 -6.20 0.18
CA GLY A 501 37.14 -5.38 1.13
C GLY A 501 38.09 -6.20 1.98
N THR A 502 39.22 -5.62 2.37
CA THR A 502 40.19 -6.26 3.26
C THR A 502 40.79 -5.25 4.22
N ALA A 503 40.79 -5.61 5.50
CA ALA A 503 41.47 -4.91 6.57
C ALA A 503 42.28 -5.91 7.42
N THR A 504 43.28 -5.42 8.14
CA THR A 504 44.06 -6.23 9.08
C THR A 504 44.24 -5.48 10.39
N LEU A 505 43.85 -6.12 11.48
CA LEU A 505 43.94 -5.59 12.84
C LEU A 505 45.03 -6.36 13.60
N ARG A 506 45.97 -5.67 14.25
CA ARG A 506 47.00 -6.32 15.07
C ARG A 506 46.61 -6.30 16.54
N VAL A 507 46.10 -7.42 17.03
CA VAL A 507 45.66 -7.58 18.42
C VAL A 507 46.87 -7.81 19.32
N LYS A 508 46.96 -7.04 20.40
CA LYS A 508 48.01 -7.17 21.42
C LYS A 508 47.69 -8.32 22.39
N ALA A 509 48.71 -8.89 23.00
CA ALA A 509 48.53 -9.79 24.13
C ALA A 509 47.97 -9.02 25.34
N GLY A 510 46.96 -9.56 26.03
CA GLY A 510 46.39 -8.95 27.23
C GLY A 510 44.86 -8.98 27.26
N GLY A 511 44.28 -8.02 27.99
CA GLY A 511 42.83 -7.84 28.16
C GLY A 511 42.15 -7.19 26.96
N TRP A 512 40.88 -6.82 27.15
CA TRP A 512 40.05 -6.16 26.13
C TRP A 512 40.66 -4.84 25.67
N ALA A 513 40.66 -4.62 24.36
CA ALA A 513 40.96 -3.34 23.74
C ALA A 513 40.18 -3.18 22.43
N LYS A 514 39.84 -1.95 22.08
CA LYS A 514 39.23 -1.58 20.80
C LYS A 514 40.30 -1.50 19.71
N TYR A 515 40.00 -2.08 18.54
CA TYR A 515 40.85 -2.04 17.36
C TYR A 515 40.04 -1.51 16.17
N THR A 516 40.65 -0.66 15.36
CA THR A 516 40.01 -0.04 14.19
C THR A 516 40.86 -0.17 12.94
N ALA A 517 40.20 -0.27 11.79
CA ALA A 517 40.79 -0.23 10.46
C ALA A 517 39.77 0.32 9.46
N SER A 518 40.17 0.47 8.20
CA SER A 518 39.23 0.79 7.13
C SER A 518 39.69 0.19 5.81
N PHE A 519 38.75 0.03 4.88
CA PHE A 519 39.04 -0.36 3.50
C PHE A 519 38.18 0.43 2.52
N VAL A 520 38.59 0.43 1.26
CA VAL A 520 37.79 0.94 0.13
C VAL A 520 37.28 -0.25 -0.64
N ALA A 521 35.97 -0.33 -0.88
CA ALA A 521 35.37 -1.46 -1.57
C ALA A 521 35.83 -1.52 -3.04
N SER A 522 36.28 -2.69 -3.49
CA SER A 522 36.78 -2.92 -4.86
C SER A 522 35.65 -3.11 -5.90
N GLY A 523 34.45 -3.44 -5.45
CA GLY A 523 33.25 -3.69 -6.24
C GLY A 523 31.97 -3.35 -5.48
N THR A 524 30.82 -3.52 -6.14
CA THR A 524 29.49 -3.33 -5.55
C THR A 524 28.84 -4.70 -5.34
N THR A 525 28.19 -4.92 -4.19
CA THR A 525 27.43 -6.13 -3.87
C THR A 525 26.41 -5.80 -2.78
N ASP A 526 25.27 -6.49 -2.74
CA ASP A 526 24.28 -6.47 -1.66
C ASP A 526 24.28 -7.80 -0.85
N ALA A 527 25.08 -8.77 -1.28
CA ALA A 527 25.16 -10.12 -0.72
C ALA A 527 26.50 -10.37 -0.01
N GLY A 528 27.12 -9.32 0.55
CA GLY A 528 28.39 -9.41 1.26
C GLY A 528 28.26 -10.14 2.60
N ARG A 529 29.35 -10.76 3.06
CA ARG A 529 29.50 -11.39 4.37
C ARG A 529 30.78 -10.90 5.03
N LEU A 530 30.69 -10.37 6.24
CA LEU A 530 31.86 -9.91 7.01
C LEU A 530 32.53 -11.12 7.65
N ILE A 531 33.79 -11.38 7.32
CA ILE A 531 34.56 -12.51 7.86
C ILE A 531 35.71 -11.98 8.70
N VAL A 532 35.81 -12.45 9.95
CA VAL A 532 36.95 -12.18 10.84
C VAL A 532 37.74 -13.47 11.03
N GLN A 533 38.94 -13.52 10.45
CA GLN A 533 39.87 -14.65 10.52
C GLN A 533 40.97 -14.42 11.56
N ALA A 534 41.23 -15.42 12.40
CA ALA A 534 42.32 -15.44 13.37
C ALA A 534 43.30 -16.60 13.09
N PRO A 535 44.61 -16.43 13.41
CA PRO A 535 45.56 -17.55 13.52
C PRO A 535 45.29 -18.38 14.77
N GLY A 536 45.93 -19.55 14.85
CA GLY A 536 45.83 -20.52 15.95
C GLY A 536 45.82 -19.95 17.36
N GLY A 537 45.04 -20.59 18.22
CA GLY A 537 44.79 -20.21 19.61
C GLY A 537 43.50 -19.44 19.82
N ARG A 538 43.24 -19.11 21.08
CA ARG A 538 42.02 -18.42 21.51
C ARG A 538 42.03 -16.94 21.14
N THR A 539 40.91 -16.48 20.62
CA THR A 539 40.57 -15.06 20.42
C THR A 539 39.17 -14.81 20.94
N ASP A 540 39.01 -13.87 21.86
CA ASP A 540 37.68 -13.40 22.24
C ASP A 540 37.40 -12.11 21.44
N LEU A 541 36.19 -12.00 20.87
CA LEU A 541 35.73 -10.91 20.01
C LEU A 541 34.38 -10.38 20.53
N ASP A 542 34.21 -9.07 20.50
CA ASP A 542 32.99 -8.39 20.90
C ASP A 542 32.82 -7.10 20.09
N MET A 543 31.61 -6.56 20.00
CA MET A 543 31.28 -5.29 19.34
C MET A 543 31.90 -5.18 17.93
N VAL A 544 31.75 -6.24 17.12
CA VAL A 544 32.28 -6.29 15.75
C VAL A 544 31.39 -5.45 14.84
N SER A 545 31.93 -4.37 14.30
CA SER A 545 31.17 -3.37 13.56
C SER A 545 31.79 -3.10 12.19
N LEU A 546 30.93 -2.90 11.20
CA LEU A 546 31.28 -2.41 9.88
C LEU A 546 30.34 -1.26 9.54
N PHE A 547 30.90 -0.05 9.47
CA PHE A 547 30.15 1.16 9.19
C PHE A 547 30.54 1.77 7.84
N PRO A 548 29.59 2.22 7.01
CA PRO A 548 29.91 3.11 5.90
C PRO A 548 30.39 4.45 6.45
N ARG A 549 31.42 5.03 5.83
CA ARG A 549 31.89 6.37 6.22
C ARG A 549 30.99 7.49 5.68
N ASP A 550 30.23 7.20 4.63
CA ASP A 550 29.26 8.11 4.02
C ASP A 550 27.89 7.96 4.71
N THR A 551 27.80 8.46 5.94
CA THR A 551 26.54 8.59 6.70
C THR A 551 25.89 9.94 6.42
N PHE A 552 24.60 10.07 6.74
CA PHE A 552 23.92 11.36 6.63
C PHE A 552 24.67 12.43 7.44
N LYS A 553 25.01 13.54 6.78
CA LYS A 553 25.82 14.65 7.33
C LYS A 553 27.22 14.23 7.85
N GLY A 554 27.69 13.02 7.54
CA GLY A 554 29.00 12.52 7.96
C GLY A 554 29.12 12.28 9.48
N ARG A 555 28.00 12.03 10.17
CA ARG A 555 27.99 11.71 11.61
C ARG A 555 28.61 10.33 11.86
N GLU A 556 29.56 10.25 12.79
CA GLU A 556 29.99 8.95 13.33
C GLU A 556 28.82 8.29 14.07
N ASN A 557 28.69 6.96 13.98
CA ASN A 557 27.54 6.23 14.54
C ASN A 557 26.17 6.74 14.00
N GLY A 558 26.18 7.36 12.82
CA GLY A 558 25.05 8.11 12.29
C GLY A 558 24.08 7.31 11.41
N MET A 559 23.22 8.06 10.73
CA MET A 559 22.12 7.51 9.95
C MET A 559 22.54 7.07 8.55
N ARG A 560 21.88 6.03 8.05
CA ARG A 560 21.97 5.54 6.67
C ARG A 560 21.50 6.64 5.70
N ALA A 561 22.36 7.00 4.76
CA ALA A 561 22.26 8.27 4.05
C ALA A 561 21.06 8.40 3.09
N ASP A 562 20.65 7.32 2.43
CA ASP A 562 19.51 7.30 1.50
C ASP A 562 18.17 7.45 2.24
N LEU A 563 17.96 6.70 3.33
CA LEU A 563 16.77 6.82 4.19
C LEU A 563 16.66 8.19 4.83
N ALA A 564 17.74 8.64 5.48
CA ALA A 564 17.79 9.96 6.10
C ALA A 564 17.56 11.09 5.08
N LYS A 565 17.99 10.92 3.83
CA LYS A 565 17.72 11.87 2.75
C LYS A 565 16.24 11.90 2.37
N LEU A 566 15.58 10.75 2.21
CA LEU A 566 14.15 10.71 1.92
C LEU A 566 13.35 11.41 3.04
N ILE A 567 13.72 11.18 4.30
CA ILE A 567 13.15 11.88 5.46
C ILE A 567 13.43 13.40 5.38
N ALA A 568 14.67 13.81 5.13
CA ALA A 568 15.02 15.23 5.00
C ALA A 568 14.32 15.94 3.83
N ASP A 569 14.01 15.21 2.76
CA ASP A 569 13.32 15.74 1.58
C ASP A 569 11.83 16.02 1.85
N LEU A 570 11.24 15.43 2.90
CA LEU A 570 9.94 15.82 3.45
C LEU A 570 9.98 17.21 4.09
N LYS A 571 11.15 17.74 4.46
CA LYS A 571 11.27 18.98 5.24
C LYS A 571 10.43 18.96 6.53
N PRO A 572 10.58 17.92 7.38
CA PRO A 572 9.82 17.83 8.61
C PRO A 572 10.15 19.00 9.54
N ARG A 573 9.16 19.45 10.29
CA ARG A 573 9.29 20.51 11.29
C ARG A 573 9.56 19.99 12.68
N PHE A 574 9.17 18.76 12.96
CA PHE A 574 9.51 18.04 14.18
C PHE A 574 9.81 16.57 13.87
N LEU A 575 10.52 15.92 14.80
CA LEU A 575 10.76 14.48 14.86
C LEU A 575 10.21 13.95 16.20
N ARG A 576 9.13 13.16 16.17
CA ARG A 576 8.62 12.42 17.32
C ARG A 576 9.39 11.11 17.50
N PHE A 577 9.96 10.87 18.68
CA PHE A 577 10.78 9.68 18.97
C PHE A 577 10.79 9.35 20.49
N PRO A 578 11.26 8.17 20.94
CA PRO A 578 11.53 6.95 20.17
C PRO A 578 10.23 6.24 19.74
N GLY A 579 9.08 6.87 20.01
CA GLY A 579 7.80 6.68 19.35
C GLY A 579 7.06 5.39 19.66
N GLY A 580 5.73 5.47 19.62
CA GLY A 580 4.82 4.33 19.63
C GLY A 580 4.96 3.45 20.86
N CYS A 581 4.72 2.16 20.65
CA CYS A 581 4.74 1.15 21.71
C CYS A 581 6.13 0.90 22.28
N VAL A 582 7.18 1.11 21.48
CA VAL A 582 8.58 0.95 21.90
C VAL A 582 8.91 1.88 23.07
N ALA A 583 8.28 3.05 23.16
CA ALA A 583 8.55 4.03 24.21
C ALA A 583 8.00 3.65 25.60
N ASN A 584 6.97 2.79 25.70
CA ASN A 584 6.26 2.58 26.97
C ASN A 584 5.81 1.14 27.27
N VAL A 585 6.28 0.13 26.55
CA VAL A 585 6.02 -1.29 26.88
C VAL A 585 7.24 -1.92 27.57
N GLY A 586 7.00 -2.63 28.67
CA GLY A 586 8.02 -3.40 29.39
C GLY A 586 7.99 -3.21 30.91
N THR A 587 9.12 -3.50 31.56
CA THR A 587 9.39 -3.31 32.99
C THR A 587 10.14 -2.01 33.25
N TYR A 588 10.09 -1.53 34.49
CA TYR A 588 10.56 -0.19 34.88
C TYR A 588 11.95 -0.17 35.51
N ASP A 589 12.52 -1.33 35.81
CA ASP A 589 13.82 -1.41 36.49
C ASP A 589 14.95 -1.24 35.47
N PRO A 590 16.05 -0.56 35.83
CA PRO A 590 17.20 -0.41 34.93
C PRO A 590 17.89 -1.76 34.75
N TYR A 591 18.55 -1.93 33.60
CA TYR A 591 19.24 -3.17 33.26
C TYR A 591 20.25 -3.60 34.32
N ALA A 592 20.96 -2.63 34.92
CA ALA A 592 21.98 -2.88 35.93
C ALA A 592 21.45 -3.54 37.21
N GLU A 593 20.14 -3.43 37.51
CA GLU A 593 19.56 -4.00 38.73
C GLU A 593 19.17 -5.47 38.58
N ASN A 594 18.54 -5.84 37.47
CA ASN A 594 17.94 -7.17 37.31
C ASN A 594 18.23 -7.86 35.98
N GLN A 595 18.90 -7.18 35.04
CA GLN A 595 19.26 -7.69 33.72
C GLN A 595 18.06 -8.14 32.86
N ASP A 596 16.84 -7.70 33.19
CA ASP A 596 15.65 -7.96 32.38
C ASP A 596 15.82 -7.29 31.02
N ARG A 597 15.43 -7.95 29.93
CA ARG A 597 15.50 -7.42 28.56
C ARG A 597 14.16 -6.89 28.06
N ARG A 598 13.06 -7.04 28.80
CA ARG A 598 11.75 -6.52 28.39
C ARG A 598 11.45 -5.23 29.12
N ARG A 599 12.35 -4.24 29.01
CA ARG A 599 12.29 -2.98 29.74
C ARG A 599 11.66 -1.90 28.87
N ILE A 600 11.02 -0.93 29.53
CA ILE A 600 10.63 0.33 28.89
C ILE A 600 11.88 1.06 28.40
N TYR A 601 11.73 1.81 27.30
CA TYR A 601 12.82 2.61 26.72
C TYR A 601 13.34 3.66 27.71
N GLN A 602 14.51 3.40 28.29
CA GLN A 602 15.14 4.26 29.29
C GLN A 602 16.21 5.13 28.64
N TRP A 603 15.92 6.42 28.44
CA TRP A 603 16.79 7.32 27.66
C TRP A 603 18.24 7.36 28.17
N LYS A 604 18.46 7.27 29.49
CA LYS A 604 19.79 7.25 30.13
C LYS A 604 20.62 6.02 29.76
N GLU A 605 19.99 4.88 29.44
CA GLU A 605 20.66 3.67 28.97
C GLU A 605 21.10 3.76 27.49
N THR A 606 20.65 4.82 26.78
CA THR A 606 20.84 4.95 25.33
C THR A 606 21.86 6.01 24.94
N ILE A 607 22.52 6.66 25.91
CA ILE A 607 23.57 7.66 25.67
C ILE A 607 24.94 7.14 26.10
N GLY A 608 26.01 7.78 25.62
CA GLY A 608 27.37 7.34 25.90
C GLY A 608 27.90 6.30 24.89
N PRO A 609 29.06 5.68 25.19
CA PRO A 609 29.67 4.69 24.31
C PRO A 609 28.70 3.54 24.03
N VAL A 610 28.56 3.17 22.77
CA VAL A 610 27.63 2.12 22.31
C VAL A 610 27.92 0.77 22.97
N GLU A 611 29.19 0.46 23.21
CA GLU A 611 29.63 -0.76 23.89
C GLU A 611 29.23 -0.83 25.38
N GLU A 612 28.73 0.26 25.96
CA GLU A 612 28.23 0.34 27.34
C GLU A 612 26.69 0.42 27.40
N ARG A 613 26.01 0.42 26.25
CA ARG A 613 24.54 0.43 26.16
C ARG A 613 24.01 -1.01 26.23
N PRO A 614 23.08 -1.33 27.15
CA PRO A 614 22.53 -2.67 27.25
C PRO A 614 21.53 -2.96 26.13
N ALA A 615 21.54 -4.16 25.58
CA ALA A 615 20.52 -4.57 24.63
C ALA A 615 19.13 -4.71 25.30
N ASN A 616 18.08 -4.55 24.50
CA ASN A 616 16.69 -4.66 24.94
C ASN A 616 15.88 -5.49 23.92
N PHE A 617 14.75 -6.02 24.36
CA PHE A 617 13.70 -6.54 23.51
C PHE A 617 13.01 -5.37 22.80
N ASN A 618 12.84 -5.48 21.50
CA ASN A 618 11.97 -4.61 20.74
C ASN A 618 10.54 -5.17 20.79
N PHE A 619 9.55 -4.34 21.13
CA PHE A 619 8.12 -4.70 21.18
C PHE A 619 7.64 -5.45 19.93
N TRP A 620 8.21 -5.13 18.77
CA TRP A 620 7.87 -5.72 17.48
C TRP A 620 8.55 -7.07 17.20
N GLY A 621 9.11 -7.73 18.22
CA GLY A 621 9.54 -9.14 18.12
C GLY A 621 10.98 -9.34 17.65
N TYR A 622 11.87 -8.37 17.86
CA TYR A 622 13.30 -8.51 17.55
C TYR A 622 14.19 -7.82 18.59
N ASN A 623 15.50 -7.77 18.34
CA ASN A 623 16.49 -7.19 19.24
C ASN A 623 16.66 -5.68 19.02
N GLN A 624 16.78 -4.92 20.10
CA GLN A 624 17.11 -3.51 20.07
C GLN A 624 18.50 -3.25 20.65
N SER A 625 19.41 -2.75 19.81
CA SER A 625 20.82 -2.56 20.18
C SER A 625 21.11 -1.26 20.91
N TYR A 626 20.17 -0.30 20.89
CA TYR A 626 20.38 1.10 21.24
C TYR A 626 21.58 1.75 20.52
N GLY A 627 21.91 1.27 19.31
CA GLY A 627 22.89 1.90 18.44
C GLY A 627 22.53 3.34 18.09
N ILE A 628 21.23 3.60 17.88
CA ILE A 628 20.61 4.92 17.93
C ILE A 628 19.91 5.05 19.28
N GLY A 629 20.28 6.06 20.05
CA GLY A 629 19.62 6.46 21.28
C GLY A 629 19.18 7.92 21.26
N TYR A 630 18.81 8.45 22.42
CA TYR A 630 18.30 9.82 22.53
C TYR A 630 19.28 10.87 22.01
N PHE A 631 20.59 10.70 22.24
CA PHE A 631 21.57 11.65 21.72
C PHE A 631 21.60 11.66 20.18
N GLU A 632 21.56 10.48 19.55
CA GLU A 632 21.52 10.37 18.10
C GLU A 632 20.19 10.89 17.52
N TYR A 633 19.05 10.70 18.21
CA TYR A 633 17.77 11.29 17.80
C TYR A 633 17.78 12.82 17.85
N PHE A 634 18.30 13.43 18.92
CA PHE A 634 18.45 14.88 18.99
C PHE A 634 19.37 15.44 17.90
N GLN A 635 20.49 14.76 17.62
CA GLN A 635 21.36 15.15 16.51
C GLN A 635 20.66 15.00 15.15
N PHE A 636 19.85 13.96 14.99
CA PHE A 636 19.11 13.75 13.74
C PHE A 636 18.04 14.82 13.54
N ALA A 637 17.30 15.20 14.58
CA ALA A 637 16.38 16.34 14.53
C ALA A 637 17.11 17.64 14.10
N GLU A 638 18.26 17.95 14.72
CA GLU A 638 19.10 19.10 14.33
C GLU A 638 19.55 19.01 12.85
N ASP A 639 19.98 17.83 12.40
CA ASP A 639 20.46 17.60 11.03
C ASP A 639 19.36 17.70 9.96
N LEU A 640 18.11 17.41 10.35
CA LEU A 640 16.89 17.61 9.55
C LEU A 640 16.45 19.09 9.54
N GLY A 641 16.84 19.86 10.55
CA GLY A 641 16.30 21.20 10.82
C GLY A 641 14.90 21.14 11.40
N ALA A 642 14.63 20.13 12.21
CA ALA A 642 13.37 19.84 12.86
C ALA A 642 13.51 19.94 14.39
N GLU A 643 12.43 20.30 15.07
CA GLU A 643 12.34 20.25 16.51
C GLU A 643 12.32 18.79 17.02
N ALA A 644 12.98 18.56 18.15
CA ALA A 644 12.94 17.26 18.81
C ALA A 644 11.66 17.15 19.66
N LEU A 645 10.91 16.06 19.49
CA LEU A 645 9.71 15.75 20.29
C LEU A 645 9.87 14.35 20.92
N PRO A 646 10.57 14.25 22.07
CA PRO A 646 10.67 13.01 22.82
C PRO A 646 9.34 12.65 23.49
N VAL A 647 8.97 11.37 23.47
CA VAL A 647 7.83 10.79 24.18
C VAL A 647 8.35 9.88 25.29
N LEU A 648 7.88 10.07 26.52
CA LEU A 648 8.31 9.33 27.70
C LEU A 648 7.13 8.63 28.38
N SER A 649 7.41 7.46 28.97
CA SER A 649 6.44 6.77 29.83
C SER A 649 6.12 7.59 31.08
N VAL A 650 4.83 7.61 31.45
CA VAL A 650 4.34 8.18 32.71
C VAL A 650 4.07 7.11 33.77
N GLY A 651 4.79 5.99 33.74
CA GLY A 651 4.58 4.91 34.72
C GLY A 651 3.34 4.06 34.42
N VAL A 652 2.87 4.04 33.18
CA VAL A 652 1.78 3.19 32.69
C VAL A 652 2.20 2.64 31.33
N ASN A 653 1.91 1.36 31.07
CA ASN A 653 2.18 0.75 29.76
C ASN A 653 1.02 1.04 28.80
N GLY A 654 1.31 1.07 27.50
CA GLY A 654 0.33 1.19 26.42
C GLY A 654 0.20 -0.10 25.59
N CYS A 655 -0.40 0.03 24.41
CA CYS A 655 -0.39 -0.99 23.35
C CYS A 655 -0.87 -2.40 23.77
N GLY A 656 -1.91 -2.45 24.62
CA GLY A 656 -2.54 -3.69 25.06
C GLY A 656 -1.91 -4.35 26.30
N GLU A 657 -0.85 -3.76 26.89
CA GLU A 657 -0.31 -4.19 28.16
C GLU A 657 -0.69 -3.22 29.29
N ASN A 658 -1.28 -3.72 30.39
CA ASN A 658 -1.46 -2.93 31.61
C ASN A 658 -0.52 -3.43 32.72
N ARG A 659 0.59 -2.70 32.93
CA ARG A 659 1.54 -2.92 34.03
C ARG A 659 1.87 -1.59 34.69
N PRO A 660 0.96 -1.03 35.49
CA PRO A 660 1.14 0.31 36.02
C PRO A 660 2.19 0.31 37.14
N LEU A 661 3.04 1.33 37.14
CA LEU A 661 3.99 1.59 38.22
C LEU A 661 3.26 2.21 39.41
N THR A 662 3.06 1.41 40.44
CA THR A 662 2.38 1.81 41.69
C THR A 662 3.34 2.10 42.85
N ASP A 663 4.63 1.81 42.68
CA ASP A 663 5.67 2.17 43.64
C ASP A 663 6.01 3.66 43.51
N GLU A 664 5.66 4.44 44.53
CA GLU A 664 5.84 5.90 44.55
C GLU A 664 7.32 6.34 44.47
N ALA A 665 8.25 5.55 45.02
CA ALA A 665 9.67 5.90 44.97
C ALA A 665 10.23 5.68 43.56
N LYS A 666 9.83 4.58 42.91
CA LYS A 666 10.18 4.33 41.50
C LYS A 666 9.52 5.39 40.60
N LEU A 667 8.26 5.72 40.83
CA LEU A 667 7.57 6.75 40.06
C LEU A 667 8.24 8.12 40.18
N ALA A 668 8.67 8.51 41.39
CA ALA A 668 9.43 9.73 41.61
C ALA A 668 10.79 9.73 40.88
N ARG A 669 11.45 8.56 40.73
CA ARG A 669 12.64 8.42 39.89
C ARG A 669 12.33 8.76 38.43
N TRP A 670 11.25 8.21 37.87
CA TRP A 670 10.85 8.48 36.49
C TRP A 670 10.44 9.95 36.24
N VAL A 671 9.78 10.59 37.21
CA VAL A 671 9.53 12.05 37.16
C VAL A 671 10.85 12.80 37.09
N ARG A 672 11.84 12.43 37.92
CA ARG A 672 13.17 13.05 37.87
C ARG A 672 13.91 12.76 36.56
N ASP A 673 13.84 11.55 36.05
CA ASP A 673 14.46 11.18 34.76
C ASP A 673 13.88 12.01 33.60
N THR A 674 12.63 12.45 33.69
CA THR A 674 11.99 13.34 32.72
C THR A 674 12.54 14.77 32.82
N LEU A 675 12.69 15.32 34.03
CA LEU A 675 13.33 16.63 34.25
C LEU A 675 14.80 16.62 33.82
N ASP A 676 15.51 15.54 34.12
CA ASP A 676 16.90 15.32 33.73
C ASP A 676 17.07 15.32 32.20
N LEU A 677 16.09 14.81 31.44
CA LEU A 677 16.11 14.89 29.98
C LEU A 677 15.96 16.33 29.48
N ILE A 678 15.08 17.12 30.11
CA ILE A 678 14.93 18.54 29.79
C ILE A 678 16.24 19.29 30.09
N GLU A 679 16.89 19.01 31.23
CA GLU A 679 18.20 19.57 31.54
C GLU A 679 19.30 19.08 30.56
N PHE A 680 19.26 17.81 30.14
CA PHE A 680 20.16 17.28 29.12
C PHE A 680 20.03 18.07 27.81
N ALA A 681 18.80 18.36 27.38
CA ALA A 681 18.55 19.09 26.15
C ALA A 681 18.86 20.59 26.25
N ASN A 682 18.44 21.24 27.34
CA ASN A 682 18.41 22.71 27.43
C ASN A 682 19.40 23.30 28.45
N GLY A 683 19.89 22.50 29.39
CA GLY A 683 20.72 22.94 30.50
C GLY A 683 22.09 23.48 30.07
N PRO A 684 22.68 24.38 30.88
CA PRO A 684 24.04 24.88 30.65
C PRO A 684 25.06 23.77 30.86
N VAL A 685 26.24 23.88 30.25
CA VAL A 685 27.33 22.90 30.42
C VAL A 685 27.86 22.76 31.86
N THR A 686 27.41 23.61 32.78
CA THR A 686 27.73 23.57 34.21
C THR A 686 26.75 22.76 35.05
N SER A 687 25.60 22.38 34.48
CA SER A 687 24.67 21.47 35.14
C SER A 687 25.07 20.01 34.92
N GLU A 688 24.47 19.10 35.67
CA GLU A 688 24.79 17.66 35.59
C GLU A 688 24.55 17.14 34.17
N TRP A 689 23.34 17.28 33.66
CA TRP A 689 23.00 16.73 32.36
C TRP A 689 23.46 17.57 31.17
N GLY A 690 23.57 18.90 31.35
CA GLY A 690 24.17 19.77 30.34
C GLY A 690 25.67 19.51 30.17
N SER A 691 26.39 19.16 31.24
CA SER A 691 27.79 18.71 31.15
C SER A 691 27.90 17.37 30.43
N LYS A 692 26.98 16.42 30.70
CA LYS A 692 26.95 15.13 30.00
C LYS A 692 26.75 15.29 28.50
N ARG A 693 25.82 16.16 28.08
CA ARG A 693 25.62 16.50 26.66
C ARG A 693 26.92 17.05 26.03
N ALA A 694 27.63 17.93 26.75
CA ALA A 694 28.90 18.49 26.29
C ALA A 694 30.01 17.44 26.16
N GLU A 695 30.10 16.49 27.10
CA GLU A 695 31.04 15.36 27.05
C GLU A 695 30.80 14.46 25.83
N LEU A 696 29.54 14.29 25.42
CA LEU A 696 29.17 13.57 24.19
C LEU A 696 29.48 14.34 22.90
N GLY A 697 30.06 15.54 23.01
CA GLY A 697 30.51 16.36 21.88
C GLY A 697 29.53 17.44 21.44
N HIS A 698 28.45 17.70 22.19
CA HIS A 698 27.48 18.73 21.87
C HIS A 698 27.28 19.73 23.03
N PRO A 699 28.15 20.75 23.17
CA PRO A 699 28.07 21.68 24.29
C PRO A 699 26.88 22.66 24.20
N ARG A 700 26.34 22.91 22.99
CA ARG A 700 25.21 23.83 22.82
C ARG A 700 23.90 23.13 23.23
N PRO A 701 22.92 23.84 23.80
CA PRO A 701 21.58 23.29 23.97
C PRO A 701 20.97 22.85 22.64
N PHE A 702 20.13 21.80 22.68
CA PHE A 702 19.32 21.38 21.53
C PHE A 702 18.10 22.28 21.32
N GLY A 703 17.57 22.91 22.39
CA GLY A 703 16.40 23.78 22.29
C GLY A 703 15.08 23.03 22.32
N LEU A 704 14.93 22.04 23.20
CA LEU A 704 13.71 21.26 23.37
C LEU A 704 12.53 22.18 23.74
N GLU A 705 11.44 22.11 22.97
CA GLU A 705 10.20 22.88 23.22
C GLU A 705 9.02 22.00 23.63
N TYR A 706 8.94 20.77 23.11
CA TYR A 706 7.80 19.86 23.30
C TYR A 706 8.20 18.60 24.05
N ILE A 707 7.31 18.08 24.90
CA ILE A 707 7.48 16.76 25.53
C ILE A 707 6.16 15.98 25.53
N GLY A 708 6.21 14.75 25.02
CA GLY A 708 5.10 13.81 25.08
C GLY A 708 5.11 13.03 26.39
N LEU A 709 4.00 13.09 27.13
CA LEU A 709 3.82 12.34 28.37
C LEU A 709 2.82 11.20 28.15
N GLY A 710 3.38 10.02 27.90
CA GLY A 710 2.65 8.79 27.57
C GLY A 710 2.41 8.58 26.07
N ASN A 711 2.11 7.33 25.71
CA ASN A 711 1.71 6.86 24.40
C ASN A 711 0.54 5.86 24.50
N GLU A 712 -0.63 6.23 23.98
CA GLU A 712 -1.80 5.33 23.86
C GLU A 712 -2.29 4.65 25.16
N GLU A 713 -1.95 5.15 26.34
CA GLU A 713 -2.41 4.53 27.59
C GLU A 713 -3.90 4.78 27.84
N ILE A 714 -4.71 3.72 27.84
CA ILE A 714 -6.15 3.76 28.11
C ILE A 714 -6.51 3.07 29.43
N TYR A 715 -5.80 3.43 30.50
CA TYR A 715 -5.95 2.82 31.84
C TYR A 715 -6.17 3.88 32.92
N GLU A 716 -6.84 3.52 34.01
CA GLU A 716 -7.21 4.49 35.05
C GLU A 716 -5.99 5.07 35.79
N GLU A 717 -4.91 4.30 35.87
CA GLU A 717 -3.65 4.68 36.50
C GLU A 717 -2.97 5.86 35.77
N PHE A 718 -3.25 6.06 34.48
CA PHE A 718 -2.76 7.22 33.73
C PHE A 718 -3.24 8.53 34.36
N PHE A 719 -4.51 8.60 34.75
CA PHE A 719 -5.11 9.78 35.39
C PHE A 719 -4.50 10.09 36.77
N THR A 720 -3.85 9.10 37.39
CA THR A 720 -3.19 9.25 38.70
C THR A 720 -1.71 9.61 38.54
N ASN A 721 -1.02 9.03 37.56
CA ASN A 721 0.42 9.20 37.39
C ASN A 721 0.77 10.44 36.56
N TYR A 722 0.07 10.71 35.45
CA TYR A 722 0.33 11.85 34.57
C TYR A 722 0.48 13.19 35.31
N PRO A 723 -0.42 13.57 36.25
CA PRO A 723 -0.32 14.86 36.92
C PRO A 723 1.00 15.07 37.65
N LYS A 724 1.61 14.00 38.20
CA LYS A 724 2.89 14.09 38.92
C LYS A 724 4.05 14.51 38.00
N PHE A 725 4.04 14.06 36.74
CA PHE A 725 5.02 14.48 35.73
C PHE A 725 4.74 15.89 35.25
N ALA A 726 3.48 16.18 34.89
CA ALA A 726 3.10 17.48 34.35
C ALA A 726 3.31 18.63 35.37
N ASP A 727 2.98 18.40 36.63
CA ASP A 727 3.17 19.39 37.71
C ASP A 727 4.65 19.65 37.96
N ALA A 728 5.49 18.61 37.93
CA ALA A 728 6.94 18.76 38.10
C ALA A 728 7.57 19.58 36.95
N ILE A 729 7.19 19.28 35.70
CA ILE A 729 7.66 20.04 34.53
C ILE A 729 7.20 21.49 34.62
N ARG A 730 5.93 21.75 34.91
CA ARG A 730 5.42 23.13 35.06
C ARG A 730 6.10 23.92 36.17
N ALA A 731 6.56 23.25 37.22
CA ALA A 731 7.24 23.89 38.34
C ALA A 731 8.68 24.31 37.97
N GLU A 732 9.41 23.50 37.21
CA GLU A 732 10.84 23.70 36.93
C GLU A 732 11.13 24.25 35.52
N HIS A 733 10.28 23.92 34.55
CA HIS A 733 10.39 24.23 33.13
C HIS A 733 9.04 24.69 32.54
N PRO A 734 8.48 25.82 33.02
CA PRO A 734 7.16 26.31 32.57
C PRO A 734 7.10 26.74 31.10
N ASP A 735 8.24 26.78 30.42
CA ASP A 735 8.39 27.07 28.99
C ASP A 735 8.23 25.84 28.09
N ILE A 736 8.30 24.61 28.65
CA ILE A 736 8.10 23.37 27.90
C ILE A 736 6.60 23.13 27.69
N LYS A 737 6.22 22.90 26.42
CA LYS A 737 4.85 22.50 26.05
C LYS A 737 4.65 21.02 26.33
N ILE A 738 3.60 20.71 27.09
CA ILE A 738 3.27 19.35 27.51
C ILE A 738 2.17 18.78 26.62
N ILE A 739 2.44 17.62 26.03
CA ILE A 739 1.50 16.86 25.21
C ILE A 739 0.95 15.69 26.00
N SER A 740 -0.38 15.60 26.14
CA SER A 740 -1.10 14.43 26.66
C SER A 740 -1.58 13.54 25.51
N ASN A 741 -1.93 12.27 25.75
CA ASN A 741 -2.50 11.40 24.70
C ASN A 741 -4.04 11.30 24.77
N ALA A 742 -4.67 10.91 23.65
CA ALA A 742 -6.11 10.62 23.52
C ALA A 742 -6.44 9.12 23.45
N GLY A 743 -5.46 8.24 23.65
CA GLY A 743 -5.57 6.81 23.35
C GLY A 743 -5.44 6.47 21.86
N GLN A 744 -5.68 5.20 21.53
CA GLN A 744 -5.44 4.59 20.21
C GLN A 744 -6.62 4.65 19.23
N THR A 745 -7.71 5.35 19.55
CA THR A 745 -8.93 5.39 18.73
C THR A 745 -9.28 6.81 18.30
N SER A 746 -9.92 6.93 17.12
CA SER A 746 -10.38 8.23 16.59
C SER A 746 -11.65 8.77 17.24
N GLN A 747 -12.31 7.98 18.11
CA GLN A 747 -13.58 8.33 18.75
C GLN A 747 -13.90 7.33 19.87
N GLY A 748 -14.95 7.64 20.62
CA GLY A 748 -15.57 6.76 21.60
C GLY A 748 -15.33 7.20 23.04
N PRO A 749 -15.89 6.47 24.03
CA PRO A 749 -15.89 6.89 25.42
C PRO A 749 -14.50 7.14 26.01
N TRP A 750 -13.51 6.32 25.63
CA TRP A 750 -12.13 6.50 26.07
C TRP A 750 -11.50 7.74 25.45
N PHE A 751 -11.65 7.93 24.14
CA PHE A 751 -11.19 9.13 23.44
C PHE A 751 -11.76 10.41 24.08
N ASP A 752 -13.08 10.44 24.32
CA ASP A 752 -13.76 11.58 24.93
C ASP A 752 -13.29 11.83 26.37
N ARG A 753 -13.10 10.77 27.16
CA ARG A 753 -12.58 10.84 28.54
C ARG A 753 -11.15 11.36 28.58
N MET A 754 -10.28 10.88 27.70
CA MET A 754 -8.87 11.31 27.62
C MET A 754 -8.77 12.77 27.16
N TRP A 755 -9.57 13.18 26.19
CA TRP A 755 -9.68 14.58 25.78
C TRP A 755 -10.17 15.49 26.90
N GLN A 756 -11.19 15.05 27.65
CA GLN A 756 -11.67 15.80 28.81
C GLN A 756 -10.59 15.91 29.89
N PHE A 757 -9.89 14.81 30.18
CA PHE A 757 -8.79 14.82 31.13
C PHE A 757 -7.68 15.79 30.69
N ALA A 758 -7.26 15.77 29.42
CA ALA A 758 -6.24 16.68 28.92
C ALA A 758 -6.65 18.16 29.06
N ARG A 759 -7.93 18.49 28.85
CA ARG A 759 -8.49 19.82 29.14
C ARG A 759 -8.39 20.16 30.63
N ASP A 760 -8.79 19.25 31.51
CA ASP A 760 -8.75 19.45 32.97
C ASP A 760 -7.31 19.64 33.46
N GLN A 761 -6.37 18.91 32.87
CA GLN A 761 -4.93 19.02 33.13
C GLN A 761 -4.30 20.23 32.46
N LYS A 762 -5.00 20.98 31.60
CA LYS A 762 -4.46 22.10 30.82
C LYS A 762 -3.23 21.71 29.99
N ALA A 763 -3.27 20.54 29.36
CA ALA A 763 -2.24 20.16 28.40
C ALA A 763 -2.17 21.22 27.29
N ASP A 764 -0.97 21.46 26.75
CA ASP A 764 -0.80 22.40 25.64
C ASP A 764 -1.33 21.79 24.34
N LEU A 765 -1.06 20.49 24.15
CA LEU A 765 -1.57 19.70 23.03
C LEU A 765 -2.10 18.34 23.49
N VAL A 766 -2.97 17.75 22.67
CA VAL A 766 -3.45 16.36 22.81
C VAL A 766 -3.08 15.57 21.57
N ASP A 767 -2.38 14.46 21.77
CA ASP A 767 -1.95 13.51 20.75
C ASP A 767 -3.10 12.56 20.38
N GLU A 768 -3.65 12.72 19.17
CA GLU A 768 -4.65 11.82 18.58
C GLU A 768 -3.97 10.79 17.68
N HIS A 769 -4.31 9.52 17.87
CA HIS A 769 -3.85 8.43 17.02
C HIS A 769 -5.02 7.73 16.34
N TYR A 770 -4.93 7.52 15.02
CA TYR A 770 -5.88 6.64 14.35
C TYR A 770 -5.42 6.10 13.00
N TYR A 771 -5.62 4.79 12.85
CA TYR A 771 -5.49 4.07 11.59
C TYR A 771 -6.89 3.70 11.10
N ASN A 772 -7.39 4.38 10.08
CA ASN A 772 -8.74 4.18 9.53
C ASN A 772 -8.70 3.78 8.05
N ASN A 773 -9.82 3.35 7.46
CA ASN A 773 -9.88 3.06 6.01
C ASN A 773 -9.99 4.36 5.17
N THR A 774 -9.78 4.27 3.87
CA THR A 774 -9.81 5.42 2.94
C THR A 774 -11.14 6.18 2.96
N THR A 775 -12.27 5.46 3.06
CA THR A 775 -13.60 6.06 3.16
C THR A 775 -13.74 6.98 4.35
N TRP A 776 -13.19 6.61 5.51
CA TRP A 776 -13.21 7.44 6.70
C TRP A 776 -12.45 8.75 6.48
N PHE A 777 -11.26 8.72 5.87
CA PHE A 777 -10.48 9.92 5.56
C PHE A 777 -11.23 10.87 4.61
N LEU A 778 -11.84 10.32 3.55
CA LEU A 778 -12.68 11.07 2.62
C LEU A 778 -13.89 11.73 3.33
N ALA A 779 -14.49 11.04 4.30
CA ALA A 779 -15.66 11.54 5.03
C ALA A 779 -15.32 12.53 6.15
N ASN A 780 -14.11 12.48 6.70
CA ASN A 780 -13.72 13.23 7.90
C ASN A 780 -12.92 14.50 7.60
N ASN A 781 -12.90 14.97 6.35
CA ASN A 781 -12.19 16.22 5.99
C ASN A 781 -12.66 17.46 6.78
N ARG A 782 -13.85 17.43 7.40
CA ARG A 782 -14.39 18.53 8.24
C ARG A 782 -14.28 18.27 9.74
N ARG A 783 -13.56 17.23 10.17
CA ARG A 783 -13.48 16.80 11.58
C ARG A 783 -13.09 17.93 12.53
N TYR A 784 -12.02 18.65 12.21
CA TYR A 784 -11.49 19.72 13.07
C TYR A 784 -12.26 21.04 12.93
N ASP A 785 -13.18 21.16 11.96
CA ASP A 785 -13.94 22.39 11.73
C ASP A 785 -14.79 22.79 12.95
N SER A 786 -15.19 21.84 13.80
CA SER A 786 -16.05 22.07 14.98
C SER A 786 -15.32 22.05 16.32
N TYR A 787 -14.01 21.76 16.35
CA TYR A 787 -13.24 21.67 17.59
C TYR A 787 -13.17 23.03 18.32
N ASP A 788 -12.99 23.03 19.65
CA ASP A 788 -12.84 24.27 20.42
C ASP A 788 -11.49 24.94 20.13
N ARG A 789 -11.51 26.21 19.72
CA ARG A 789 -10.31 26.99 19.41
C ARG A 789 -9.59 27.53 20.65
N ASN A 790 -10.24 27.46 21.82
CA ASN A 790 -9.72 27.98 23.08
C ASN A 790 -9.15 26.91 24.02
N GLY A 791 -9.29 25.62 23.65
CA GLY A 791 -8.74 24.50 24.39
C GLY A 791 -7.30 24.17 24.01
N PRO A 792 -6.77 23.03 24.52
CA PRO A 792 -5.54 22.42 24.03
C PRO A 792 -5.55 22.27 22.51
N LYS A 793 -4.38 22.41 21.87
CA LYS A 793 -4.24 22.15 20.44
C LYS A 793 -4.19 20.65 20.15
N VAL A 794 -4.34 20.28 18.88
CA VAL A 794 -4.24 18.90 18.42
C VAL A 794 -2.82 18.65 17.92
N PHE A 795 -2.24 17.57 18.40
CA PHE A 795 -1.16 16.86 17.72
C PHE A 795 -1.78 15.60 17.09
N LEU A 796 -1.73 15.47 15.78
CA LEU A 796 -2.08 14.22 15.11
C LEU A 796 -0.80 13.37 14.97
N GLY A 797 -0.40 12.71 16.06
CA GLY A 797 0.90 12.04 16.15
C GLY A 797 1.02 10.76 15.34
N GLU A 798 -0.10 10.09 15.07
CA GLU A 798 -0.16 8.90 14.23
C GLU A 798 -1.44 8.87 13.40
N TYR A 799 -1.28 8.81 12.07
CA TYR A 799 -2.38 8.49 11.18
C TYR A 799 -1.91 7.79 9.90
N ALA A 800 -2.74 6.86 9.41
CA ALA A 800 -2.62 6.29 8.07
C ALA A 800 -3.91 5.60 7.62
N SER A 801 -4.08 5.43 6.30
CA SER A 801 -5.29 4.86 5.69
C SER A 801 -5.30 3.33 5.52
N ARG A 802 -4.45 2.61 6.26
CA ARG A 802 -4.33 1.13 6.25
C ARG A 802 -3.99 0.51 4.86
N GLY A 803 -3.26 1.22 4.00
CA GLY A 803 -2.75 0.70 2.72
C GLY A 803 -1.79 1.68 2.02
N ASN A 804 -1.11 1.23 0.96
CA ASN A 804 -0.05 1.98 0.25
C ASN A 804 -0.36 2.27 -1.23
N THR A 805 -1.60 2.06 -1.66
CA THR A 805 -2.02 2.38 -3.04
C THR A 805 -2.16 3.87 -3.27
N PHE A 806 -2.25 4.30 -4.52
CA PHE A 806 -2.54 5.70 -4.82
C PHE A 806 -3.92 6.14 -4.30
N HIS A 807 -4.89 5.23 -4.20
CA HIS A 807 -6.18 5.52 -3.56
C HIS A 807 -6.01 5.90 -2.07
N ASN A 808 -5.11 5.22 -1.35
CA ASN A 808 -4.76 5.56 0.03
C ASN A 808 -4.19 6.97 0.13
N ALA A 809 -3.19 7.27 -0.70
CA ALA A 809 -2.58 8.59 -0.77
C ALA A 809 -3.59 9.69 -1.14
N LEU A 810 -4.53 9.42 -2.05
CA LEU A 810 -5.61 10.35 -2.40
C LEU A 810 -6.54 10.65 -1.22
N ALA A 811 -6.93 9.63 -0.47
CA ALA A 811 -7.77 9.79 0.71
C ALA A 811 -7.04 10.56 1.82
N GLU A 812 -5.75 10.29 2.04
CA GLU A 812 -4.92 11.02 2.99
C GLU A 812 -4.70 12.47 2.56
N ALA A 813 -4.47 12.72 1.26
CA ALA A 813 -4.36 14.07 0.71
C ALA A 813 -5.65 14.87 0.91
N SER A 814 -6.81 14.24 0.75
CA SER A 814 -8.10 14.90 0.99
C SER A 814 -8.21 15.36 2.44
N TYR A 815 -7.84 14.48 3.39
CA TYR A 815 -7.86 14.76 4.81
C TYR A 815 -6.87 15.84 5.23
N LEU A 816 -5.68 15.85 4.62
CA LEU A 816 -4.68 16.90 4.85
C LEU A 816 -5.17 18.30 4.47
N THR A 817 -6.14 18.43 3.56
CA THR A 817 -6.77 19.74 3.30
C THR A 817 -7.52 20.27 4.53
N GLY A 818 -8.19 19.39 5.27
CA GLY A 818 -8.88 19.71 6.52
C GLY A 818 -7.94 19.96 7.69
N VAL A 819 -6.85 19.20 7.77
CA VAL A 819 -5.76 19.42 8.75
C VAL A 819 -5.17 20.82 8.56
N GLU A 820 -4.75 21.19 7.34
CA GLU A 820 -4.17 22.51 7.09
C GLU A 820 -5.20 23.64 7.26
N ARG A 821 -6.44 23.43 6.81
CA ARG A 821 -7.53 24.42 6.98
C ARG A 821 -7.77 24.78 8.44
N ASN A 822 -7.57 23.82 9.35
CA ASN A 822 -7.76 23.98 10.78
C ASN A 822 -6.44 24.06 11.54
N SER A 823 -5.39 24.65 10.94
CA SER A 823 -4.09 24.76 11.59
C SER A 823 -4.06 25.73 12.79
N ASP A 824 -5.16 26.44 13.05
CA ASP A 824 -5.42 27.12 14.33
C ASP A 824 -5.77 26.16 15.48
N VAL A 825 -6.15 24.92 15.16
CA VAL A 825 -6.45 23.85 16.11
C VAL A 825 -5.39 22.74 16.02
N VAL A 826 -5.05 22.29 14.81
CA VAL A 826 -4.02 21.27 14.58
C VAL A 826 -2.65 21.93 14.43
N GLU A 827 -1.82 21.78 15.46
CA GLU A 827 -0.50 22.40 15.50
C GLU A 827 0.58 21.49 14.93
N LEU A 828 0.43 20.16 15.07
CA LEU A 828 1.39 19.15 14.68
C LEU A 828 0.68 17.95 14.02
N ALA A 829 1.27 17.34 13.00
CA ALA A 829 0.77 16.13 12.34
C ALA A 829 1.91 15.28 11.76
N SER A 830 1.86 13.97 11.97
CA SER A 830 2.83 13.00 11.44
C SER A 830 2.16 11.69 11.00
N TYR A 831 2.48 11.27 9.78
CA TYR A 831 2.12 9.93 9.28
C TYR A 831 2.90 8.86 10.05
N ALA A 832 2.27 7.71 10.29
CA ALA A 832 2.90 6.56 10.94
C ALA A 832 2.47 5.22 10.31
N PRO A 833 3.35 4.19 10.31
CA PRO A 833 4.79 4.26 10.57
C PRO A 833 5.60 4.87 9.40
N LEU A 834 6.84 5.26 9.68
CA LEU A 834 7.68 5.99 8.72
C LEU A 834 8.47 5.08 7.78
N LEU A 835 9.03 3.99 8.29
CA LEU A 835 9.99 3.14 7.58
C LEU A 835 9.57 1.67 7.64
N ALA A 836 9.65 0.96 6.52
CA ALA A 836 9.56 -0.50 6.46
C ALA A 836 10.65 -1.14 5.63
N ASN A 837 11.35 -2.12 6.22
CA ASN A 837 12.18 -3.02 5.46
C ASN A 837 11.27 -4.03 4.73
N VAL A 838 11.41 -4.15 3.40
CA VAL A 838 10.57 -5.03 2.56
C VAL A 838 10.62 -6.50 2.96
N ASP A 839 11.67 -6.91 3.68
CA ASP A 839 11.88 -8.30 4.11
C ASP A 839 11.44 -8.57 5.56
N TYR A 840 11.13 -7.52 6.33
CA TYR A 840 10.78 -7.60 7.75
C TYR A 840 9.58 -6.69 8.06
N VAL A 841 8.40 -7.09 7.60
CA VAL A 841 7.18 -6.27 7.70
C VAL A 841 6.29 -6.82 8.81
N ASP A 842 6.32 -6.17 9.97
CA ASP A 842 5.47 -6.42 11.13
C ASP A 842 4.16 -5.63 11.06
N TRP A 843 4.19 -4.44 10.45
CA TRP A 843 3.03 -3.55 10.26
C TRP A 843 3.01 -2.94 8.86
N THR A 844 1.81 -2.67 8.34
CA THR A 844 1.59 -1.89 7.11
C THR A 844 0.38 -0.99 7.28
N PRO A 845 0.28 0.17 6.59
CA PRO A 845 1.18 0.73 5.56
C PRO A 845 2.35 1.52 6.14
N ASP A 846 3.26 2.02 5.28
CA ASP A 846 4.48 2.74 5.69
C ASP A 846 4.85 3.79 4.64
N LEU A 847 5.46 4.89 5.10
CA LEU A 847 5.76 6.02 4.21
C LEU A 847 6.95 5.73 3.27
N ILE A 848 8.03 5.16 3.80
CA ILE A 848 9.26 4.89 3.06
C ILE A 848 9.59 3.39 3.18
N TRP A 849 9.83 2.77 2.05
CA TRP A 849 10.12 1.34 1.94
C TRP A 849 11.56 1.14 1.50
N PHE A 850 12.22 0.12 2.03
CA PHE A 850 13.64 -0.09 1.76
C PHE A 850 14.07 -1.56 1.82
N ASP A 851 15.21 -1.85 1.20
CA ASP A 851 16.01 -3.04 1.46
C ASP A 851 17.43 -2.61 1.87
N ASN A 852 18.40 -3.53 1.89
CA ASN A 852 19.74 -3.24 2.38
C ASN A 852 20.48 -2.11 1.62
N ASP A 853 20.20 -1.85 0.34
CA ASP A 853 20.95 -0.86 -0.46
C ASP A 853 20.10 0.14 -1.24
N GLN A 854 18.78 -0.03 -1.24
CA GLN A 854 17.81 0.78 -1.97
C GLN A 854 16.64 1.22 -1.08
N ALA A 855 15.97 2.30 -1.46
CA ALA A 855 14.79 2.82 -0.79
C ALA A 855 13.90 3.62 -1.76
N TYR A 856 12.60 3.66 -1.49
CA TYR A 856 11.62 4.43 -2.26
C TYR A 856 10.51 4.99 -1.36
N GLY A 857 9.87 6.07 -1.80
CA GLY A 857 8.69 6.63 -1.13
C GLY A 857 7.41 6.03 -1.69
N SER A 858 6.44 5.72 -0.82
CA SER A 858 5.10 5.31 -1.24
C SER A 858 4.35 6.45 -1.95
N PRO A 859 3.21 6.19 -2.61
CA PRO A 859 2.32 7.27 -3.06
C PRO A 859 1.98 8.26 -1.93
N SER A 860 1.80 7.76 -0.69
CA SER A 860 1.56 8.59 0.50
C SER A 860 2.78 9.45 0.86
N TYR A 861 4.01 8.97 0.69
CA TYR A 861 5.23 9.80 0.85
C TYR A 861 5.19 11.02 -0.06
N HIS A 862 4.79 10.83 -1.32
CA HIS A 862 4.69 11.94 -2.27
C HIS A 862 3.61 12.94 -1.87
N VAL A 863 2.48 12.49 -1.30
CA VAL A 863 1.46 13.37 -0.72
C VAL A 863 2.00 14.16 0.47
N GLN A 864 2.61 13.50 1.47
CA GLN A 864 3.20 14.17 2.62
C GLN A 864 4.23 15.23 2.17
N ARG A 865 5.12 14.85 1.24
CA ARG A 865 6.13 15.73 0.66
C ARG A 865 5.54 16.93 -0.08
N LEU A 866 4.43 16.76 -0.79
CA LEU A 866 3.76 17.86 -1.48
C LEU A 866 3.17 18.85 -0.47
N PHE A 867 2.46 18.39 0.56
CA PHE A 867 1.87 19.27 1.56
C PHE A 867 2.93 20.00 2.39
N SER A 868 3.92 19.27 2.93
CA SER A 868 4.97 19.82 3.80
C SER A 868 5.90 20.82 3.11
N ARG A 869 6.06 20.75 1.78
CA ARG A 869 6.92 21.67 1.00
C ARG A 869 6.17 22.84 0.37
N ASN A 870 4.85 22.88 0.55
CA ASN A 870 3.99 23.91 -0.01
C ASN A 870 3.10 24.53 1.09
N VAL A 871 3.54 24.50 2.34
CA VAL A 871 2.89 25.17 3.46
C VAL A 871 2.91 26.68 3.20
N GLY A 872 1.76 27.34 3.32
CA GLY A 872 1.71 28.80 3.31
C GLY A 872 1.70 29.33 4.74
N ASP A 873 1.98 30.61 4.93
CA ASP A 873 1.89 31.27 6.25
C ASP A 873 0.44 31.37 6.73
N ARG A 874 -0.52 31.42 5.80
CA ARG A 874 -1.94 31.57 6.08
C ARG A 874 -2.83 30.78 5.14
N VAL A 875 -3.91 30.19 5.65
CA VAL A 875 -5.01 29.63 4.85
C VAL A 875 -6.00 30.74 4.51
N LEU A 876 -6.33 30.85 3.22
CA LEU A 876 -7.34 31.76 2.70
C LEU A 876 -8.73 31.09 2.72
N PRO A 877 -9.79 31.79 3.17
CA PRO A 877 -11.15 31.30 3.06
C PRO A 877 -11.47 30.96 1.61
N SER A 878 -11.98 29.75 1.41
CA SER A 878 -12.25 29.19 0.10
C SER A 878 -13.38 28.18 0.19
N SER A 879 -14.18 28.10 -0.88
CA SER A 879 -15.32 27.19 -0.98
C SER A 879 -15.38 26.56 -2.37
N PHE A 880 -15.83 25.31 -2.43
CA PHE A 880 -16.10 24.63 -3.68
C PHE A 880 -17.59 24.26 -3.75
N GLU A 881 -18.24 24.59 -4.86
CA GLU A 881 -19.60 24.15 -5.18
C GLU A 881 -19.56 23.32 -6.46
N GLY A 882 -20.11 22.11 -6.45
CA GLY A 882 -20.09 21.23 -7.63
C GLY A 882 -21.14 20.14 -7.54
N GLU A 883 -21.27 19.36 -8.62
CA GLU A 883 -22.19 18.23 -8.67
C GLU A 883 -21.83 17.19 -7.61
N THR A 884 -22.72 16.97 -6.64
CA THR A 884 -22.58 15.94 -5.62
C THR A 884 -23.13 14.62 -6.14
N ARG A 885 -22.41 13.52 -5.90
CA ARG A 885 -22.96 12.18 -6.14
C ARG A 885 -23.93 11.86 -4.99
N PRO A 886 -25.17 11.39 -5.29
CA PRO A 886 -26.06 10.92 -4.25
C PRO A 886 -25.43 9.72 -3.55
N VAL A 887 -25.55 9.69 -2.23
CA VAL A 887 -25.15 8.52 -1.44
C VAL A 887 -26.33 7.56 -1.43
N GLU A 888 -26.15 6.38 -2.00
CA GLU A 888 -27.19 5.34 -2.09
C GLU A 888 -27.67 4.91 -0.71
N ASP A 889 -28.88 4.35 -0.58
CA ASP A 889 -29.32 3.76 0.69
C ASP A 889 -28.48 2.52 1.05
N ILE A 890 -28.52 2.12 2.33
CA ILE A 890 -27.89 0.88 2.75
C ILE A 890 -28.71 -0.28 2.19
N GLU A 891 -28.06 -1.07 1.34
CA GLU A 891 -28.62 -2.28 0.75
C GLU A 891 -27.67 -3.45 1.02
N GLY A 892 -28.23 -4.63 1.28
CA GLY A 892 -27.45 -5.84 1.41
C GLY A 892 -28.13 -6.96 2.18
N ALA A 893 -27.55 -8.15 2.09
CA ALA A 893 -27.91 -9.31 2.87
C ALA A 893 -27.59 -9.11 4.37
N VAL A 894 -27.90 -10.12 5.18
CA VAL A 894 -27.55 -10.17 6.61
C VAL A 894 -26.50 -11.24 6.87
N GLY A 895 -25.91 -11.22 8.06
CA GLY A 895 -24.97 -12.24 8.46
C GLY A 895 -24.80 -12.38 9.96
N LEU A 896 -24.16 -13.47 10.35
CA LEU A 896 -23.74 -13.78 11.71
C LEU A 896 -22.24 -14.00 11.69
N GLY A 897 -21.56 -13.62 12.76
CA GLY A 897 -20.12 -13.82 12.83
C GLY A 897 -19.57 -13.87 14.25
N ALA A 898 -18.28 -14.08 14.35
CA ALA A 898 -17.53 -14.00 15.59
C ALA A 898 -16.08 -13.61 15.30
N TRP A 899 -15.42 -13.04 16.30
CA TRP A 899 -13.98 -12.75 16.27
C TRP A 899 -13.32 -13.46 17.44
N ASN A 900 -12.46 -14.46 17.18
CA ASN A 900 -11.76 -15.24 18.21
C ASN A 900 -12.67 -15.67 19.40
N THR A 901 -13.90 -16.10 19.06
CA THR A 901 -14.99 -16.38 20.01
C THR A 901 -15.89 -17.47 19.47
N ALA A 902 -16.33 -18.38 20.34
CA ALA A 902 -17.34 -19.40 20.03
C ALA A 902 -18.73 -18.89 20.40
N VAL A 903 -19.64 -18.89 19.43
CA VAL A 903 -20.97 -18.27 19.56
C VAL A 903 -22.05 -19.24 19.11
N ARG A 904 -23.17 -19.21 19.84
CA ARG A 904 -24.43 -19.85 19.46
C ARG A 904 -25.42 -18.77 19.04
N TYR A 905 -25.98 -18.89 17.84
CA TYR A 905 -27.05 -18.04 17.32
C TYR A 905 -28.35 -18.81 17.13
N ASP A 906 -29.47 -18.14 17.39
CA ASP A 906 -30.81 -18.70 17.32
C ASP A 906 -31.86 -17.61 17.05
N ASP A 907 -33.08 -17.99 16.68
CA ASP A 907 -34.22 -17.09 16.47
C ASP A 907 -33.95 -15.90 15.51
N VAL A 908 -33.31 -16.13 14.36
CA VAL A 908 -33.03 -15.06 13.39
C VAL A 908 -34.30 -14.67 12.65
N LYS A 909 -34.63 -13.39 12.63
CA LYS A 909 -35.75 -12.82 11.85
C LYS A 909 -35.31 -11.57 11.12
N VAL A 910 -35.65 -11.45 9.84
CA VAL A 910 -35.44 -10.24 9.04
C VAL A 910 -36.77 -9.82 8.45
N THR A 911 -37.23 -8.62 8.81
CA THR A 911 -38.53 -8.07 8.39
C THR A 911 -38.33 -6.79 7.60
N ALA A 912 -38.89 -6.70 6.39
CA ALA A 912 -38.90 -5.49 5.57
C ALA A 912 -39.73 -4.37 6.21
N ALA A 913 -39.53 -3.13 5.75
CA ALA A 913 -40.26 -1.95 6.26
C ALA A 913 -41.78 -2.05 6.12
N ASP A 914 -42.30 -2.79 5.14
CA ASP A 914 -43.73 -3.02 4.95
C ASP A 914 -44.32 -4.15 5.83
N GLY A 915 -43.48 -4.80 6.64
CA GLY A 915 -43.84 -5.92 7.51
C GLY A 915 -43.66 -7.31 6.87
N THR A 916 -43.18 -7.39 5.63
CA THR A 916 -42.89 -8.67 4.96
C THR A 916 -41.72 -9.39 5.63
N MET A 917 -41.88 -10.67 5.95
CA MET A 917 -40.79 -11.51 6.46
C MET A 917 -39.85 -11.89 5.31
N LEU A 918 -38.62 -11.37 5.32
CA LEU A 918 -37.58 -11.65 4.34
C LEU A 918 -36.82 -12.95 4.66
N LEU A 919 -36.55 -13.20 5.95
CA LEU A 919 -35.88 -14.39 6.46
C LEU A 919 -36.40 -14.72 7.86
N SER A 920 -36.61 -16.00 8.14
CA SER A 920 -36.86 -16.51 9.48
C SER A 920 -36.17 -17.85 9.63
N ASP A 921 -35.31 -18.00 10.63
CA ASP A 921 -34.56 -19.22 10.88
C ASP A 921 -34.37 -19.44 12.39
N ASP A 922 -34.91 -20.55 12.89
CA ASP A 922 -34.70 -21.08 14.24
C ASP A 922 -33.76 -22.30 14.23
N PHE A 923 -33.13 -22.56 13.08
CA PHE A 923 -32.22 -23.67 12.80
C PHE A 923 -32.76 -25.08 13.04
N SER A 924 -34.05 -25.25 13.32
CA SER A 924 -34.70 -26.56 13.46
C SER A 924 -34.72 -27.33 12.13
N GLY A 925 -34.73 -26.61 11.00
CA GLY A 925 -34.67 -27.13 9.64
C GLY A 925 -33.26 -27.29 9.07
N GLY A 926 -32.21 -27.04 9.86
CA GLY A 926 -30.82 -26.96 9.39
C GLY A 926 -30.38 -25.52 9.09
N SER A 927 -29.25 -25.36 8.36
CA SER A 927 -28.67 -24.04 8.03
C SER A 927 -28.61 -23.77 6.53
N GLY A 928 -29.50 -24.39 5.74
CA GLY A 928 -29.47 -24.33 4.28
C GLY A 928 -29.67 -22.94 3.67
N ALA A 929 -30.18 -21.97 4.44
CA ALA A 929 -30.30 -20.57 4.04
C ALA A 929 -29.01 -19.76 4.24
N TRP A 930 -27.98 -20.36 4.86
CA TRP A 930 -26.76 -19.69 5.27
C TRP A 930 -25.54 -20.20 4.49
N THR A 931 -24.68 -19.29 4.08
CA THR A 931 -23.42 -19.57 3.40
C THR A 931 -22.26 -19.30 4.36
N PRO A 932 -21.63 -20.35 4.94
CA PRO A 932 -20.53 -20.20 5.88
C PRO A 932 -19.22 -19.84 5.16
N GLY A 933 -18.48 -18.89 5.72
CA GLY A 933 -17.10 -18.58 5.39
C GLY A 933 -16.12 -19.23 6.37
N LEU A 934 -15.04 -18.50 6.71
CA LEU A 934 -14.05 -18.95 7.70
C LEU A 934 -14.70 -19.33 9.05
N GLY A 935 -14.10 -20.31 9.73
CA GLY A 935 -14.59 -20.86 11.00
C GLY A 935 -15.15 -22.27 10.89
N THR A 936 -15.76 -22.74 11.98
CA THR A 936 -16.44 -24.04 12.04
C THR A 936 -17.88 -23.82 12.41
N TRP A 937 -18.75 -23.90 11.40
CA TRP A 937 -20.19 -23.62 11.51
C TRP A 937 -20.99 -24.92 11.43
N ALA A 938 -21.87 -25.16 12.40
CA ALA A 938 -22.77 -26.31 12.38
C ALA A 938 -24.03 -26.04 13.20
N VAL A 939 -25.16 -26.64 12.81
CA VAL A 939 -26.34 -26.67 13.67
C VAL A 939 -26.14 -27.70 14.78
N ARG A 940 -26.22 -27.27 16.04
CA ARG A 940 -26.12 -28.12 17.24
C ARG A 940 -27.20 -27.70 18.23
N ASP A 941 -27.92 -28.68 18.76
CA ASP A 941 -28.98 -28.48 19.76
C ASP A 941 -29.99 -27.38 19.36
N GLY A 942 -30.41 -27.41 18.08
CA GLY A 942 -31.37 -26.47 17.52
C GLY A 942 -30.85 -25.05 17.32
N ALA A 943 -29.54 -24.85 17.21
CA ALA A 943 -28.95 -23.52 17.02
C ALA A 943 -27.74 -23.56 16.10
N TYR A 944 -27.43 -22.42 15.50
CA TYR A 944 -26.27 -22.30 14.62
C TYR A 944 -25.04 -21.91 15.41
N VAL A 945 -24.07 -22.82 15.45
CA VAL A 945 -22.89 -22.72 16.32
C VAL A 945 -21.65 -22.49 15.47
N GLN A 946 -20.97 -21.40 15.76
CA GLN A 946 -19.56 -21.20 15.44
C GLN A 946 -18.76 -21.76 16.62
N SER A 947 -17.81 -22.68 16.39
CA SER A 947 -16.98 -23.24 17.48
C SER A 947 -15.47 -22.97 17.39
N ALA A 948 -14.98 -22.30 16.36
CA ALA A 948 -13.55 -22.12 16.14
C ALA A 948 -13.03 -20.84 16.83
N GLN A 949 -11.80 -20.86 17.34
CA GLN A 949 -11.13 -19.65 17.83
C GLN A 949 -10.35 -19.02 16.66
N VAL A 950 -11.08 -18.43 15.73
CA VAL A 950 -10.53 -17.77 14.53
C VAL A 950 -11.10 -16.37 14.39
N GLU A 951 -10.34 -15.52 13.73
CA GLU A 951 -10.77 -14.17 13.36
C GLU A 951 -11.65 -14.20 12.11
N ASP A 952 -12.50 -13.18 11.97
CA ASP A 952 -13.37 -12.97 10.82
C ASP A 952 -14.24 -14.19 10.43
N ALA A 953 -14.70 -14.95 11.43
CA ALA A 953 -15.64 -16.03 11.18
C ALA A 953 -17.00 -15.44 10.79
N ARG A 954 -17.47 -15.74 9.58
CA ARG A 954 -18.71 -15.14 9.03
C ARG A 954 -19.59 -16.20 8.39
N SER A 955 -20.89 -15.99 8.45
CA SER A 955 -21.89 -16.74 7.68
C SER A 955 -23.00 -15.78 7.27
N THR A 956 -23.36 -15.77 5.99
CA THR A 956 -24.29 -14.78 5.43
C THR A 956 -25.56 -15.44 4.89
N ALA A 957 -26.65 -14.70 4.86
CA ALA A 957 -27.94 -15.15 4.35
C ALA A 957 -28.74 -13.98 3.76
N GLY A 958 -29.50 -14.25 2.71
CA GLY A 958 -30.35 -13.25 2.05
C GLY A 958 -29.80 -12.76 0.71
N SER A 959 -30.23 -11.55 0.31
CA SER A 959 -29.93 -10.98 -1.01
C SER A 959 -29.28 -9.60 -0.88
N PRO A 960 -28.32 -9.24 -1.76
CA PRO A 960 -27.68 -7.93 -1.75
C PRO A 960 -28.64 -6.77 -2.05
N GLY A 961 -29.84 -7.04 -2.60
CA GLY A 961 -30.85 -6.01 -2.91
C GLY A 961 -31.83 -5.71 -1.77
N TRP A 962 -31.67 -6.29 -0.58
CA TRP A 962 -32.52 -5.95 0.57
C TRP A 962 -32.17 -4.58 1.10
N SER A 963 -33.17 -3.75 1.37
CA SER A 963 -33.02 -2.44 1.99
C SER A 963 -34.14 -2.22 3.00
N ASN A 964 -33.99 -1.22 3.88
CA ASN A 964 -35.05 -0.80 4.80
C ASN A 964 -35.65 -1.98 5.61
N TYR A 965 -34.85 -2.66 6.41
CA TYR A 965 -35.27 -3.86 7.15
C TYR A 965 -34.84 -3.84 8.63
N THR A 966 -35.49 -4.69 9.42
CA THR A 966 -35.13 -4.97 10.82
C THR A 966 -34.70 -6.42 10.97
N MET A 967 -33.50 -6.64 11.48
CA MET A 967 -32.97 -7.95 11.86
C MET A 967 -33.04 -8.12 13.39
N GLU A 968 -33.54 -9.26 13.84
CA GLU A 968 -33.56 -9.68 15.24
C GLU A 968 -32.88 -11.06 15.35
N VAL A 969 -32.09 -11.27 16.41
CA VAL A 969 -31.38 -12.54 16.66
C VAL A 969 -31.09 -12.73 18.13
N THR A 970 -31.14 -13.97 18.61
CA THR A 970 -30.65 -14.39 19.92
C THR A 970 -29.21 -14.90 19.80
N ALA A 971 -28.28 -14.36 20.59
CA ALA A 971 -26.88 -14.78 20.61
C ALA A 971 -26.39 -15.14 22.01
N ARG A 972 -25.52 -16.15 22.11
CA ARG A 972 -24.86 -16.56 23.35
C ARG A 972 -23.38 -16.80 23.13
N LYS A 973 -22.56 -16.15 23.96
CA LYS A 973 -21.11 -16.34 23.97
C LYS A 973 -20.85 -17.62 24.75
N THR A 974 -20.15 -18.57 24.17
CA THR A 974 -19.89 -19.87 24.82
C THR A 974 -18.44 -20.01 25.28
N ALA A 975 -17.50 -19.39 24.58
CA ALA A 975 -16.08 -19.31 24.96
C ALA A 975 -15.36 -18.22 24.13
N GLY A 976 -14.15 -17.81 24.52
CA GLY A 976 -13.30 -16.88 23.77
C GLY A 976 -13.20 -15.48 24.36
N ALA A 977 -12.39 -14.63 23.75
CA ALA A 977 -12.03 -13.31 24.28
C ALA A 977 -13.09 -12.23 23.96
N GLU A 978 -13.72 -12.28 22.78
CA GLU A 978 -14.68 -11.26 22.28
C GLU A 978 -16.14 -11.69 22.49
N GLY A 979 -17.09 -10.97 21.88
CA GLY A 979 -18.52 -11.26 21.91
C GLY A 979 -19.12 -11.68 20.55
N PHE A 980 -20.07 -10.91 20.04
CA PHE A 980 -20.92 -11.26 18.88
C PHE A 980 -20.66 -10.36 17.68
N LEU A 981 -20.83 -10.88 16.47
CA LEU A 981 -20.95 -10.06 15.26
C LEU A 981 -22.29 -10.31 14.60
N VAL A 982 -23.06 -9.25 14.35
CA VAL A 982 -24.29 -9.28 13.56
C VAL A 982 -24.11 -8.39 12.33
N MET A 983 -24.13 -8.98 11.15
CA MET A 983 -23.87 -8.28 9.89
C MET A 983 -25.17 -7.84 9.20
N PHE A 984 -25.11 -6.70 8.52
CA PHE A 984 -26.20 -6.12 7.75
C PHE A 984 -25.63 -5.24 6.61
N GLY A 985 -26.45 -4.92 5.61
CA GLY A 985 -25.97 -4.21 4.41
C GLY A 985 -24.83 -4.97 3.72
N VAL A 986 -24.85 -6.32 3.78
CA VAL A 986 -23.81 -7.17 3.20
C VAL A 986 -24.00 -7.20 1.68
N ARG A 987 -23.17 -6.44 0.95
CA ARG A 987 -23.15 -6.48 -0.52
C ARG A 987 -22.24 -7.58 -1.03
N ASP A 988 -21.07 -7.70 -0.41
CA ASP A 988 -20.03 -8.67 -0.75
C ASP A 988 -19.11 -8.94 0.46
N THR A 989 -18.04 -9.71 0.26
CA THR A 989 -17.10 -10.09 1.33
C THR A 989 -16.22 -8.95 1.83
N GLY A 990 -16.11 -7.84 1.09
CA GLY A 990 -15.36 -6.64 1.42
C GLY A 990 -16.21 -5.40 1.76
N THR A 991 -17.52 -5.43 1.45
CA THR A 991 -18.44 -4.30 1.64
C THR A 991 -19.67 -4.72 2.45
N PHE A 992 -19.68 -4.34 3.71
CA PHE A 992 -20.73 -4.69 4.66
C PHE A 992 -20.72 -3.78 5.88
N TYR A 993 -21.76 -3.86 6.69
CA TYR A 993 -21.75 -3.37 8.07
C TYR A 993 -21.82 -4.55 9.02
N TRP A 994 -21.26 -4.38 10.22
CA TRP A 994 -21.60 -5.27 11.32
C TRP A 994 -21.72 -4.51 12.63
N TRP A 995 -22.45 -5.09 13.56
CA TRP A 995 -22.46 -4.69 14.95
C TRP A 995 -21.59 -5.68 15.73
N ASN A 996 -20.43 -5.19 16.16
CA ASN A 996 -19.46 -5.89 16.98
C ASN A 996 -19.77 -5.63 18.45
N VAL A 997 -20.37 -6.61 19.11
CA VAL A 997 -20.84 -6.49 20.50
C VAL A 997 -19.86 -7.18 21.42
N GLY A 998 -19.22 -6.43 22.32
CA GLY A 998 -18.17 -6.96 23.19
C GLY A 998 -16.86 -7.27 22.45
N GLY A 999 -16.40 -6.36 21.60
CA GLY A 999 -15.12 -6.41 20.91
C GLY A 999 -13.94 -5.86 21.74
N TRP A 1000 -12.73 -5.95 21.18
CA TRP A 1000 -11.46 -5.53 21.79
C TRP A 1000 -11.22 -6.09 23.19
N GLY A 1001 -11.31 -7.42 23.31
CA GLY A 1001 -11.23 -8.12 24.59
C GLY A 1001 -12.46 -7.92 25.46
N ASN A 1002 -13.64 -7.75 24.84
CA ASN A 1002 -14.90 -7.46 25.52
C ASN A 1002 -14.85 -6.19 26.39
N THR A 1003 -14.22 -5.13 25.87
CA THR A 1003 -14.09 -3.84 26.57
C THR A 1003 -15.05 -2.78 26.02
N GLN A 1004 -15.54 -2.94 24.80
CA GLN A 1004 -16.49 -2.03 24.16
C GLN A 1004 -17.30 -2.73 23.05
N SER A 1005 -18.25 -2.02 22.45
CA SER A 1005 -18.98 -2.43 21.25
C SER A 1005 -18.91 -1.36 20.16
N ALA A 1006 -19.08 -1.74 18.90
CA ALA A 1006 -19.09 -0.81 17.78
C ALA A 1006 -19.97 -1.27 16.62
N VAL A 1007 -20.58 -0.32 15.91
CA VAL A 1007 -20.99 -0.56 14.52
C VAL A 1007 -19.80 -0.22 13.64
N GLU A 1008 -19.38 -1.16 12.81
CA GLU A 1008 -18.26 -1.01 11.89
C GLU A 1008 -18.74 -1.13 10.44
N LYS A 1009 -18.07 -0.41 9.54
CA LYS A 1009 -18.31 -0.42 8.10
C LYS A 1009 -17.05 -0.91 7.39
N ALA A 1010 -17.21 -1.94 6.56
CA ALA A 1010 -16.22 -2.40 5.61
C ALA A 1010 -16.54 -1.84 4.23
N VAL A 1011 -15.53 -1.33 3.53
CA VAL A 1011 -15.60 -0.96 2.10
C VAL A 1011 -14.35 -1.48 1.43
N ASN A 1012 -14.51 -2.34 0.41
CA ASN A 1012 -13.40 -2.98 -0.29
C ASN A 1012 -12.38 -3.65 0.66
N GLY A 1013 -12.87 -4.26 1.74
CA GLY A 1013 -12.07 -4.95 2.77
C GLY A 1013 -11.52 -4.04 3.87
N GLY A 1014 -11.50 -2.71 3.68
CA GLY A 1014 -11.07 -1.76 4.70
C GLY A 1014 -12.17 -1.49 5.73
N LYS A 1015 -11.90 -1.72 7.01
CA LYS A 1015 -12.87 -1.54 8.11
C LYS A 1015 -12.64 -0.24 8.91
N SER A 1016 -13.73 0.36 9.37
CA SER A 1016 -13.74 1.52 10.27
C SER A 1016 -14.94 1.47 11.22
N SER A 1017 -14.76 1.82 12.49
CA SER A 1017 -15.86 2.05 13.42
C SER A 1017 -16.59 3.34 13.05
N ILE A 1018 -17.93 3.28 12.92
CA ILE A 1018 -18.77 4.44 12.62
C ILE A 1018 -19.62 4.88 13.83
N ALA A 1019 -19.89 3.96 14.76
CA ALA A 1019 -20.46 4.25 16.07
C ALA A 1019 -19.84 3.31 17.12
N THR A 1020 -19.67 3.77 18.35
CA THR A 1020 -19.03 3.01 19.44
C THR A 1020 -19.79 3.21 20.74
N SER A 1021 -19.88 2.17 21.56
CA SER A 1021 -20.51 2.20 22.88
C SER A 1021 -19.71 1.39 23.91
N ALA A 1022 -19.93 1.63 25.20
CA ALA A 1022 -19.25 0.93 26.29
C ALA A 1022 -19.87 -0.44 26.63
N THR A 1023 -20.69 -1.01 25.75
CA THR A 1023 -21.43 -2.24 26.01
C THR A 1023 -20.51 -3.47 25.96
N THR A 1024 -20.69 -4.39 26.91
CA THR A 1024 -19.96 -5.66 27.04
C THR A 1024 -20.94 -6.84 27.24
N VAL A 1025 -20.46 -8.07 27.11
CA VAL A 1025 -21.28 -9.29 27.21
C VAL A 1025 -20.70 -10.33 28.17
N GLU A 1026 -21.56 -11.23 28.65
CA GLU A 1026 -21.24 -12.30 29.59
C GLU A 1026 -21.26 -13.67 28.90
N THR A 1027 -20.26 -14.50 29.17
CA THR A 1027 -20.22 -15.89 28.70
C THR A 1027 -21.35 -16.70 29.33
N GLY A 1028 -22.09 -17.46 28.52
CA GLY A 1028 -23.17 -18.35 28.94
C GLY A 1028 -24.56 -17.70 29.02
N ARG A 1029 -24.67 -16.39 28.82
CA ARG A 1029 -25.94 -15.64 28.82
C ARG A 1029 -26.49 -15.47 27.40
N ASP A 1030 -27.81 -15.60 27.25
CA ASP A 1030 -28.51 -15.21 26.01
C ASP A 1030 -28.70 -13.70 25.98
N TYR A 1031 -28.49 -13.12 24.80
CA TYR A 1031 -28.75 -11.73 24.48
C TYR A 1031 -29.69 -11.65 23.29
N HIS A 1032 -30.64 -10.71 23.33
CA HIS A 1032 -31.50 -10.39 22.19
C HIS A 1032 -31.00 -9.14 21.49
N LEU A 1033 -30.53 -9.32 20.25
CA LEU A 1033 -29.99 -8.26 19.42
C LEU A 1033 -31.04 -7.84 18.39
N LYS A 1034 -31.14 -6.53 18.15
CA LYS A 1034 -31.93 -5.98 17.05
C LYS A 1034 -31.11 -4.93 16.30
N VAL A 1035 -31.12 -5.00 14.98
CA VAL A 1035 -30.55 -3.99 14.08
C VAL A 1035 -31.64 -3.52 13.14
N GLN A 1036 -31.88 -2.22 13.08
CA GLN A 1036 -32.80 -1.61 12.11
C GLN A 1036 -32.02 -0.74 11.14
N VAL A 1037 -32.28 -0.94 9.86
CA VAL A 1037 -31.77 -0.14 8.74
C VAL A 1037 -32.96 0.57 8.11
N ASN A 1038 -32.91 1.90 8.02
CA ASN A 1038 -33.92 2.72 7.33
C ASN A 1038 -33.20 3.81 6.52
N GLY A 1039 -33.14 3.63 5.20
CA GLY A 1039 -32.26 4.36 4.30
C GLY A 1039 -30.81 4.20 4.76
N ARG A 1040 -30.23 5.29 5.28
CA ARG A 1040 -28.90 5.32 5.88
C ARG A 1040 -28.88 5.45 7.40
N ARG A 1041 -30.06 5.47 8.04
CA ARG A 1041 -30.18 5.46 9.49
C ARG A 1041 -30.05 4.04 10.02
N ILE A 1042 -29.16 3.85 10.97
CA ILE A 1042 -28.91 2.58 11.66
C ILE A 1042 -29.29 2.77 13.14
N THR A 1043 -30.02 1.79 13.68
CA THR A 1043 -30.30 1.75 15.11
C THR A 1043 -30.09 0.33 15.64
N THR A 1044 -29.42 0.20 16.77
CA THR A 1044 -29.09 -1.08 17.40
C THR A 1044 -29.73 -1.18 18.79
N TRP A 1045 -30.11 -2.39 19.20
CA TRP A 1045 -30.62 -2.66 20.54
C TRP A 1045 -30.07 -3.97 21.10
N LEU A 1046 -29.70 -3.95 22.38
CA LEU A 1046 -29.31 -5.13 23.16
C LEU A 1046 -30.31 -5.30 24.32
N ASP A 1047 -30.96 -6.45 24.41
CA ASP A 1047 -31.98 -6.76 25.43
C ASP A 1047 -33.07 -5.67 25.54
N GLY A 1048 -33.46 -5.11 24.39
CA GLY A 1048 -34.47 -4.05 24.29
C GLY A 1048 -33.97 -2.64 24.63
N GLN A 1049 -32.74 -2.48 25.14
CA GLN A 1049 -32.12 -1.18 25.34
C GLN A 1049 -31.48 -0.69 24.04
N LYS A 1050 -31.78 0.55 23.65
CA LYS A 1050 -31.18 1.16 22.45
C LYS A 1050 -29.70 1.47 22.73
N ILE A 1051 -28.81 1.00 21.88
CA ILE A 1051 -27.36 1.17 22.03
C ILE A 1051 -26.87 2.31 21.13
N ASP A 1052 -27.11 2.22 19.82
CA ASP A 1052 -26.72 3.25 18.84
C ASP A 1052 -27.93 3.73 18.03
N ASP A 1053 -27.90 5.01 17.59
CA ASP A 1053 -28.90 5.64 16.71
C ASP A 1053 -28.25 6.77 15.91
N PHE A 1054 -27.90 6.48 14.65
CA PHE A 1054 -27.13 7.42 13.83
C PHE A 1054 -27.45 7.25 12.35
N GLU A 1055 -26.99 8.21 11.53
CA GLU A 1055 -27.16 8.20 10.08
C GLU A 1055 -25.77 8.25 9.41
N ASP A 1056 -25.46 7.26 8.57
CA ASP A 1056 -24.19 7.23 7.85
C ASP A 1056 -24.24 8.17 6.63
N THR A 1057 -24.07 9.47 6.85
CA THR A 1057 -24.19 10.51 5.80
C THR A 1057 -22.86 10.85 5.11
N ALA A 1058 -21.82 10.04 5.32
CA ALA A 1058 -20.50 10.25 4.74
C ALA A 1058 -20.57 10.38 3.20
N THR A 1059 -20.24 11.56 2.70
CA THR A 1059 -20.19 11.89 1.26
C THR A 1059 -18.75 12.07 0.83
N VAL A 1060 -18.43 11.64 -0.39
CA VAL A 1060 -17.20 12.07 -1.05
C VAL A 1060 -17.45 13.46 -1.62
N GLU A 1061 -16.67 14.45 -1.18
CA GLU A 1061 -16.79 15.82 -1.67
C GLU A 1061 -16.49 15.86 -3.17
N PRO A 1062 -17.18 16.70 -3.96
CA PRO A 1062 -16.89 16.86 -5.37
C PRO A 1062 -15.42 17.19 -5.65
N LEU A 1063 -14.83 18.07 -4.83
CA LEU A 1063 -13.40 18.30 -4.69
C LEU A 1063 -13.09 18.64 -3.23
N TYR A 1064 -11.93 18.22 -2.76
CA TYR A 1064 -11.36 18.67 -1.50
C TYR A 1064 -10.35 19.75 -1.78
N GLN A 1065 -10.34 20.83 -0.99
CA GLN A 1065 -9.48 21.97 -1.28
C GLN A 1065 -9.03 22.70 -0.02
N VAL A 1066 -7.82 23.23 -0.09
CA VAL A 1066 -7.31 24.28 0.80
C VAL A 1066 -6.45 25.23 -0.03
N VAL A 1067 -6.58 26.53 0.22
CA VAL A 1067 -5.77 27.55 -0.44
C VAL A 1067 -4.93 28.27 0.59
N SER A 1068 -3.63 28.35 0.36
CA SER A 1068 -2.70 29.02 1.28
C SER A 1068 -1.92 30.15 0.60
N ARG A 1069 -1.47 31.12 1.41
CA ARG A 1069 -0.64 32.25 0.99
C ARG A 1069 0.69 32.26 1.73
N GLU A 1070 1.77 32.49 0.99
CA GLU A 1070 3.12 32.76 1.49
C GLU A 1070 3.65 34.01 0.77
N GLY A 1071 3.79 35.13 1.49
CA GLY A 1071 4.11 36.42 0.86
C GLY A 1071 3.15 36.78 -0.29
N SER A 1072 3.69 36.90 -1.52
CA SER A 1072 2.92 37.16 -2.75
C SER A 1072 2.51 35.88 -3.51
N SER A 1073 2.81 34.70 -2.98
CA SER A 1073 2.47 33.41 -3.57
C SER A 1073 1.13 32.94 -3.02
N VAL A 1074 0.22 32.51 -3.90
CA VAL A 1074 -1.05 31.87 -3.54
C VAL A 1074 -1.05 30.46 -4.12
N THR A 1075 -1.20 29.45 -3.29
CA THR A 1075 -1.16 28.04 -3.71
C THR A 1075 -2.52 27.40 -3.50
N LEU A 1076 -3.15 26.95 -4.60
CA LEU A 1076 -4.36 26.13 -4.55
C LEU A 1076 -3.93 24.67 -4.41
N LYS A 1077 -4.41 23.97 -3.38
CA LYS A 1077 -4.19 22.54 -3.17
C LYS A 1077 -5.54 21.86 -3.32
N VAL A 1078 -5.71 21.08 -4.37
CA VAL A 1078 -7.01 20.51 -4.74
C VAL A 1078 -6.86 19.01 -4.97
N VAL A 1079 -7.73 18.24 -4.34
CA VAL A 1079 -7.78 16.78 -4.46
C VAL A 1079 -9.08 16.37 -5.11
N ASN A 1080 -8.98 15.65 -6.22
CA ASN A 1080 -10.09 14.97 -6.85
C ASN A 1080 -9.99 13.47 -6.59
N ALA A 1081 -10.78 12.97 -5.63
CA ALA A 1081 -10.85 11.55 -5.31
C ALA A 1081 -11.76 10.76 -6.27
N GLN A 1082 -12.52 11.45 -7.12
CA GLN A 1082 -13.48 10.83 -8.04
C GLN A 1082 -12.81 10.24 -9.28
N ASP A 1083 -13.51 9.29 -9.92
CA ASP A 1083 -13.15 8.66 -11.19
C ASP A 1083 -13.37 9.56 -12.43
N THR A 1084 -13.88 10.77 -12.22
CA THR A 1084 -14.25 11.71 -13.27
C THR A 1084 -13.54 13.04 -13.03
N ALA A 1085 -13.04 13.66 -14.10
CA ALA A 1085 -12.43 14.98 -14.00
C ALA A 1085 -13.47 16.04 -13.61
N VAL A 1086 -13.05 17.06 -12.86
CA VAL A 1086 -13.90 18.19 -12.46
C VAL A 1086 -13.41 19.45 -13.16
N ARG A 1087 -14.21 19.99 -14.07
CA ARG A 1087 -13.95 21.27 -14.74
C ARG A 1087 -14.47 22.40 -13.86
N SER A 1088 -13.55 23.12 -13.24
CA SER A 1088 -13.87 24.15 -12.26
C SER A 1088 -13.67 25.55 -12.81
N ALA A 1089 -14.67 26.42 -12.65
CA ALA A 1089 -14.46 27.87 -12.66
C ALA A 1089 -13.75 28.25 -11.35
N VAL A 1090 -12.64 28.96 -11.43
CA VAL A 1090 -11.87 29.40 -10.27
C VAL A 1090 -11.91 30.92 -10.21
N ASP A 1091 -12.43 31.48 -9.13
CA ASP A 1091 -12.47 32.91 -8.83
C ASP A 1091 -11.58 33.24 -7.63
N LEU A 1092 -10.52 34.02 -7.86
CA LEU A 1092 -9.60 34.54 -6.85
C LEU A 1092 -10.03 35.92 -6.33
N GLY A 1093 -11.26 36.32 -6.63
CA GLY A 1093 -11.82 37.62 -6.37
C GLY A 1093 -11.08 38.71 -7.13
N HIS A 1094 -10.44 39.62 -6.39
CA HIS A 1094 -9.75 40.78 -6.98
C HIS A 1094 -8.23 40.60 -7.10
N ALA A 1095 -7.69 39.41 -6.80
CA ALA A 1095 -6.27 39.14 -6.90
C ALA A 1095 -5.77 39.29 -8.34
N ARG A 1096 -4.75 40.13 -8.55
CA ARG A 1096 -4.08 40.23 -9.85
C ARG A 1096 -2.91 39.27 -9.87
N VAL A 1097 -3.04 38.15 -10.57
CA VAL A 1097 -1.97 37.15 -10.69
C VAL A 1097 -1.18 37.30 -11.98
N ARG A 1098 0.06 36.80 -11.98
CA ARG A 1098 0.83 36.61 -13.21
C ARG A 1098 0.14 35.52 -14.07
N PRO A 1099 0.21 35.64 -15.41
CA PRO A 1099 -0.45 34.71 -16.31
C PRO A 1099 0.23 33.34 -16.38
N GLU A 1100 1.44 33.21 -15.82
CA GLU A 1100 2.18 31.95 -15.72
C GLU A 1100 2.18 31.48 -14.27
N ALA A 1101 1.87 30.20 -14.04
CA ALA A 1101 1.92 29.54 -12.74
C ALA A 1101 2.72 28.23 -12.81
N THR A 1102 3.17 27.74 -11.67
CA THR A 1102 3.64 26.35 -11.54
C THR A 1102 2.44 25.47 -11.23
N VAL A 1103 2.29 24.37 -11.96
CA VAL A 1103 1.37 23.29 -11.64
C VAL A 1103 2.19 22.05 -11.28
N THR A 1104 1.86 21.43 -10.15
CA THR A 1104 2.38 20.14 -9.74
C THR A 1104 1.21 19.18 -9.57
N SER A 1105 1.26 18.02 -10.18
CA SER A 1105 0.18 17.03 -10.12
C SER A 1105 0.73 15.65 -9.79
N LEU A 1106 0.02 14.94 -8.92
CA LEU A 1106 0.17 13.51 -8.68
C LEU A 1106 -1.09 12.82 -9.20
N THR A 1107 -0.95 11.83 -10.07
CA THR A 1107 -2.06 11.07 -10.69
C THR A 1107 -1.57 9.66 -11.06
N GLY A 1108 -2.49 8.72 -11.17
CA GLY A 1108 -2.24 7.30 -11.42
C GLY A 1108 -3.55 6.52 -11.32
N ALA A 1109 -3.52 5.21 -11.61
CA ALA A 1109 -4.66 4.37 -11.31
C ALA A 1109 -4.81 4.24 -9.78
N PRO A 1110 -6.04 4.19 -9.23
CA PRO A 1110 -6.25 4.05 -7.78
C PRO A 1110 -5.50 2.87 -7.14
N SER A 1111 -5.29 1.77 -7.89
CA SER A 1111 -4.57 0.58 -7.45
C SER A 1111 -3.05 0.67 -7.57
N ASP A 1112 -2.50 1.72 -8.18
CA ASP A 1112 -1.06 1.81 -8.39
C ASP A 1112 -0.29 1.96 -7.07
N MET A 1113 0.89 1.36 -7.01
CA MET A 1113 1.84 1.42 -5.90
C MET A 1113 3.25 1.63 -6.44
N ASN A 1114 4.11 2.30 -5.67
CA ASN A 1114 5.54 2.31 -5.95
C ASN A 1114 6.19 1.02 -5.42
N SER A 1115 7.32 0.62 -5.99
CA SER A 1115 8.10 -0.55 -5.57
C SER A 1115 9.60 -0.31 -5.76
N ILE A 1116 10.44 -1.25 -5.32
CA ILE A 1116 11.89 -1.20 -5.63
C ILE A 1116 12.14 -1.17 -7.15
N ALA A 1117 11.34 -1.90 -7.93
CA ALA A 1117 11.47 -1.97 -9.39
C ALA A 1117 10.91 -0.71 -10.08
N GLU A 1118 9.84 -0.12 -9.55
CA GLU A 1118 9.17 1.07 -10.08
C GLU A 1118 9.02 2.14 -8.97
N PRO A 1119 10.11 2.76 -8.51
CA PRO A 1119 10.10 3.63 -7.32
C PRO A 1119 9.37 4.97 -7.53
N GLU A 1120 9.07 5.32 -8.78
CA GLU A 1120 8.38 6.56 -9.16
C GLU A 1120 7.15 6.29 -10.06
N LYS A 1121 6.52 5.10 -9.94
CA LYS A 1121 5.30 4.77 -10.70
C LYS A 1121 4.21 5.82 -10.49
N VAL A 1122 4.04 6.25 -9.25
CA VAL A 1122 3.17 7.33 -8.80
C VAL A 1122 4.05 8.37 -8.12
N ALA A 1123 4.44 9.39 -8.87
CA ALA A 1123 5.30 10.48 -8.41
C ALA A 1123 4.82 11.84 -8.96
N PRO A 1124 5.09 12.96 -8.26
CA PRO A 1124 4.57 14.26 -8.65
C PRO A 1124 5.31 14.80 -9.88
N VAL A 1125 4.55 15.29 -10.85
CA VAL A 1125 5.07 15.92 -12.06
C VAL A 1125 4.83 17.43 -11.99
N GLU A 1126 5.89 18.22 -12.21
CA GLU A 1126 5.81 19.69 -12.23
C GLU A 1126 5.94 20.26 -13.66
N TRP A 1127 5.19 21.34 -13.95
CA TRP A 1127 5.35 22.13 -15.16
C TRP A 1127 4.82 23.56 -15.02
N ARG A 1128 5.16 24.40 -16.01
CA ARG A 1128 4.65 25.78 -16.13
C ARG A 1128 3.46 25.82 -17.09
N VAL A 1129 2.43 26.56 -16.71
CA VAL A 1129 1.22 26.75 -17.50
C VAL A 1129 0.92 28.24 -17.61
N HIS A 1130 0.53 28.68 -18.81
CA HIS A 1130 0.07 30.04 -19.07
C HIS A 1130 -1.46 30.10 -19.18
N GLY A 1131 -2.04 31.25 -18.87
CA GLY A 1131 -3.48 31.52 -19.02
C GLY A 1131 -4.17 31.91 -17.72
N PHE A 1132 -3.44 31.94 -16.60
CA PHE A 1132 -4.01 32.31 -15.31
C PHE A 1132 -4.38 33.80 -15.25
N SER A 1133 -5.45 34.09 -14.54
CA SER A 1133 -5.93 35.44 -14.27
C SER A 1133 -6.65 35.46 -12.92
N SER A 1134 -7.29 36.56 -12.54
CA SER A 1134 -8.11 36.59 -11.32
C SER A 1134 -9.28 35.61 -11.38
N ALA A 1135 -9.75 35.28 -12.60
CA ALA A 1135 -10.72 34.24 -12.86
C ALA A 1135 -10.24 33.34 -14.01
N PHE A 1136 -10.35 32.03 -13.88
CA PHE A 1136 -9.94 31.08 -14.91
C PHE A 1136 -10.70 29.77 -14.81
N THR A 1137 -10.61 28.92 -15.84
CA THR A 1137 -11.16 27.56 -15.80
C THR A 1137 -10.00 26.57 -15.73
N TYR A 1138 -10.16 25.53 -14.91
CA TYR A 1138 -9.17 24.47 -14.75
C TYR A 1138 -9.85 23.10 -14.63
N ASP A 1139 -9.31 22.10 -15.34
CA ASP A 1139 -9.73 20.72 -15.24
C ASP A 1139 -8.86 20.00 -14.20
N PHE A 1140 -9.45 19.67 -13.05
CA PHE A 1140 -8.82 18.79 -12.08
C PHE A 1140 -9.01 17.33 -12.53
N PRO A 1141 -7.96 16.61 -12.95
CA PRO A 1141 -8.10 15.25 -13.47
C PRO A 1141 -8.76 14.30 -12.46
N ALA A 1142 -9.40 13.23 -12.95
CA ALA A 1142 -9.83 12.13 -12.09
C ALA A 1142 -8.64 11.59 -11.28
N HIS A 1143 -8.88 11.16 -10.05
CA HIS A 1143 -7.86 10.59 -9.16
C HIS A 1143 -6.57 11.42 -9.17
N SER A 1144 -6.64 12.66 -8.65
CA SER A 1144 -5.49 13.57 -8.68
C SER A 1144 -5.34 14.41 -7.43
N VAL A 1145 -4.08 14.74 -7.13
CA VAL A 1145 -3.69 15.78 -6.19
C VAL A 1145 -2.99 16.87 -6.99
N THR A 1146 -3.57 18.06 -7.05
CA THR A 1146 -3.09 19.18 -7.87
C THR A 1146 -2.73 20.38 -7.02
N PHE A 1147 -1.52 20.90 -7.21
CA PHE A 1147 -1.02 22.14 -6.60
C PHE A 1147 -0.84 23.18 -7.71
N ILE A 1148 -1.51 24.33 -7.60
CA ILE A 1148 -1.33 25.47 -8.52
C ILE A 1148 -0.74 26.64 -7.73
N ARG A 1149 0.54 26.93 -7.96
CA ARG A 1149 1.25 28.04 -7.32
C ARG A 1149 1.23 29.28 -8.19
N LEU A 1150 0.40 30.23 -7.81
CA LEU A 1150 0.21 31.53 -8.44
C LEU A 1150 1.07 32.59 -7.77
N THR A 1151 1.41 33.66 -8.51
CA THR A 1151 2.12 34.81 -7.96
C THR A 1151 1.30 36.07 -8.20
N GLU A 1152 0.92 36.76 -7.13
CA GLU A 1152 0.24 38.06 -7.17
C GLU A 1152 1.18 39.18 -7.67
N ARG A 1153 0.60 40.23 -8.24
CA ARG A 1153 1.27 41.36 -8.88
C ARG A 1153 1.18 42.64 -8.07
#